data_AF-A0A846L069-F1
#
_entry.id   AF-A0A846L069-F1
#
_cell.length_a   1.000
_cell.length_b   1.000
_cell.length_c   1.000
_cell.angle_alpha   90.00
_cell.angle_beta   90.00
_cell.angle_gamma   90.00
#
_symmetry.space_group_name_H-M   'P 1'
#
loop_
_entity.id
_entity.type
_entity.pdbx_description
1 polymer ?
#
loop_
_entity_poly.entity_id
_entity_poly.type
_entity_poly.pdbx_seq_one_letter_code
_entity_poly.pdbx_strand_id
1 'polypeptide(L)'
;KNPLDTLLKKAKKENKKTFLLAWNRALGDISLGLFTVVYRIYEYIPDAKITFLIREDLSSAFELLEGTNFIKVSFWQRYVPFDIYHTLNLLNIDHKKYDVIIEKVDPNYWVKWQISTITPKLKWKKDFDLLSDKFNLPKNKIVIALQPSIETKHSPWREYPIKYFKELFSKAHKDIVFVLLGTENKEKFDFANILDLRRETTLLEALSILKNRCDYFISLDSGLLSLFYYLEIDCPMKLIALWGSQDVGVIKQNVKSPNKNLMYLPLVFENGLQNLKPNELIKEIYPLDIENFLKENNQTSLVEKFKNFSIPKKKKILKEIFSLNLDVLKKQKDFKLFNKKDREVLDSSTIKPLDTSKKANEKDLKKGEKTLKKQKVALIILAAGQGTRLGFDKAKGLFKVCNKTLFEHLLDKIKSKQEKLNIKLYLSIMTSEINQREIINFFEKNKNFGFEKDQIDFFKQPSAPFLDEKGSWITDNDKILKAPDGNGSIFKSFCESNIFFKYKTKKIKYISTVPIDNPLLDPFDDAFIGFHVNNKSDVTIKCIKRKSLDEKQGAIGLQDGKIKIIEYIHLNKNLNFQKLNFKFSNSGIYLINLETFQKIKDIELKYQFVKKRVKNGSDIFGFKAESFIFEGFEYIGKVNTMLADFDNFYAPLKDKTSLQNIEKLLLLEKTTSNVLK
;
A
#
# COMPACT_ATOMS: atom_id res chain seq x y z
N LYS A 1 16.60 -20.61 -20.64
CA LYS A 1 15.81 -21.10 -19.47
C LYS A 1 16.47 -20.58 -18.20
N ASN A 2 15.71 -20.08 -17.22
CA ASN A 2 16.27 -19.58 -15.97
C ASN A 2 16.84 -20.75 -15.12
N PRO A 3 18.10 -20.70 -14.65
CA PRO A 3 18.71 -21.77 -13.86
C PRO A 3 18.01 -22.04 -12.53
N LEU A 4 17.62 -20.98 -11.81
CA LEU A 4 16.91 -21.10 -10.54
C LEU A 4 15.57 -21.82 -10.74
N ASP A 5 14.79 -21.44 -11.75
CA ASP A 5 13.52 -22.13 -12.05
C ASP A 5 13.72 -23.59 -12.41
N THR A 6 14.81 -23.92 -13.10
CA THR A 6 15.13 -25.30 -13.48
C THR A 6 15.45 -26.13 -12.23
N LEU A 7 16.28 -25.57 -11.33
CA LEU A 7 16.61 -26.17 -10.04
C LEU A 7 15.35 -26.38 -9.18
N LEU A 8 14.50 -25.36 -9.06
CA LEU A 8 13.31 -25.41 -8.21
C LEU A 8 12.24 -26.36 -8.75
N LYS A 9 12.07 -26.45 -10.07
CA LYS A 9 11.18 -27.46 -10.67
C LYS A 9 11.64 -28.88 -10.37
N LYS A 10 12.96 -29.12 -10.45
CA LYS A 10 13.55 -30.42 -10.12
C LYS A 10 13.38 -30.72 -8.62
N ALA A 11 13.76 -29.79 -7.75
CA ALA A 11 13.62 -29.92 -6.30
C ALA A 11 12.17 -30.21 -5.89
N LYS A 12 11.20 -29.49 -6.47
CA LYS A 12 9.77 -29.73 -6.24
C LYS A 12 9.33 -31.14 -6.68
N LYS A 13 9.78 -31.61 -7.86
CA LYS A 13 9.47 -32.96 -8.36
C LYS A 13 10.05 -34.04 -7.43
N GLU A 14 11.21 -33.78 -6.85
CA GLU A 14 11.94 -34.67 -5.94
C GLU A 14 11.53 -34.49 -4.47
N ASN A 15 10.53 -33.65 -4.16
CA ASN A 15 10.07 -33.34 -2.80
C ASN A 15 11.20 -32.85 -1.85
N LYS A 16 12.18 -32.13 -2.41
CA LYS A 16 13.28 -31.50 -1.66
C LYS A 16 12.81 -30.21 -1.00
N LYS A 17 13.14 -30.03 0.28
CA LYS A 17 12.58 -28.93 1.10
C LYS A 17 13.64 -28.15 1.87
N THR A 18 14.82 -28.72 2.12
CA THR A 18 15.88 -28.06 2.87
C THR A 18 16.94 -27.49 1.93
N PHE A 19 17.21 -26.19 2.07
CA PHE A 19 18.11 -25.44 1.20
C PHE A 19 19.24 -24.82 2.01
N LEU A 20 20.48 -25.00 1.54
CA LEU A 20 21.65 -24.27 1.99
C LEU A 20 22.18 -23.41 0.85
N LEU A 21 22.32 -22.11 1.09
CA LEU A 21 22.84 -21.17 0.11
C LEU A 21 24.05 -20.43 0.69
N ALA A 22 25.11 -20.26 -0.09
CA ALA A 22 26.21 -19.38 0.30
C ALA A 22 25.99 -17.95 -0.20
N TRP A 23 26.24 -16.97 0.67
CA TRP A 23 26.08 -15.55 0.37
C TRP A 23 27.28 -14.73 0.86
N ASN A 24 28.26 -14.54 -0.04
CA ASN A 24 29.43 -13.69 0.16
C ASN A 24 29.38 -12.43 -0.74
N ARG A 25 28.25 -11.72 -0.72
CA ARG A 25 28.00 -10.54 -1.58
C ARG A 25 27.92 -9.23 -0.78
N ALA A 26 27.58 -8.15 -1.47
CA ALA A 26 27.39 -6.82 -0.87
C ALA A 26 26.16 -6.78 0.04
N LEU A 27 26.18 -5.87 1.01
CA LEU A 27 25.07 -5.65 1.94
C LEU A 27 23.75 -5.30 1.21
N GLY A 28 23.82 -4.38 0.24
CA GLY A 28 22.64 -3.97 -0.54
C GLY A 28 22.04 -5.07 -1.42
N ASP A 29 22.84 -6.07 -1.84
CA ASP A 29 22.35 -7.18 -2.67
C ASP A 29 21.31 -8.04 -1.93
N ILE A 30 21.26 -7.96 -0.59
CA ILE A 30 20.25 -8.65 0.23
C ILE A 30 18.84 -8.19 -0.17
N SER A 31 18.61 -6.89 -0.22
CA SER A 31 17.31 -6.34 -0.65
C SER A 31 17.19 -6.30 -2.18
N LEU A 32 18.27 -6.04 -2.92
CA LEU A 32 18.22 -5.84 -4.38
C LEU A 32 18.13 -7.14 -5.18
N GLY A 33 18.30 -8.31 -4.56
CA GLY A 33 18.22 -9.58 -5.27
C GLY A 33 18.00 -10.81 -4.41
N LEU A 34 18.66 -10.93 -3.25
CA LEU A 34 18.53 -12.12 -2.40
C LEU A 34 17.08 -12.33 -1.94
N PHE A 35 16.40 -11.25 -1.57
CA PHE A 35 14.98 -11.28 -1.20
C PHE A 35 14.15 -12.01 -2.27
N THR A 36 14.36 -11.71 -3.54
CA THR A 36 13.59 -12.33 -4.63
C THR A 36 14.01 -13.77 -4.89
N VAL A 37 15.27 -14.15 -4.62
CA VAL A 37 15.69 -15.56 -4.65
C VAL A 37 14.93 -16.36 -3.60
N VAL A 38 14.89 -15.88 -2.35
CA VAL A 38 14.14 -16.49 -1.24
C VAL A 38 12.66 -16.60 -1.60
N TYR A 39 12.08 -15.51 -2.08
CA TYR A 39 10.70 -15.46 -2.54
C TYR A 39 10.40 -16.50 -3.63
N ARG A 40 11.29 -16.64 -4.63
CA ARG A 40 11.12 -17.58 -5.74
C ARG A 40 11.20 -19.04 -5.26
N ILE A 41 12.04 -19.33 -4.27
CA ILE A 41 12.07 -20.65 -3.62
C ILE A 41 10.71 -20.97 -3.00
N TYR A 42 10.16 -20.05 -2.19
CA TYR A 42 8.85 -20.22 -1.57
C TYR A 42 7.69 -20.31 -2.57
N GLU A 43 7.79 -19.64 -3.71
CA GLU A 43 6.78 -19.75 -4.78
C GLU A 43 6.69 -21.17 -5.35
N TYR A 44 7.82 -21.85 -5.53
CA TYR A 44 7.82 -23.23 -6.00
C TYR A 44 7.53 -24.23 -4.89
N ILE A 45 8.10 -24.00 -3.70
CA ILE A 45 8.12 -24.92 -2.56
C ILE A 45 7.72 -24.12 -1.29
N PRO A 46 6.42 -23.96 -1.01
CA PRO A 46 5.93 -23.09 0.06
C PRO A 46 6.39 -23.45 1.48
N ASP A 47 6.77 -24.70 1.71
CA ASP A 47 7.24 -25.24 2.99
C ASP A 47 8.77 -25.44 3.04
N ALA A 48 9.51 -24.77 2.16
CA ALA A 48 10.97 -24.82 2.14
C ALA A 48 11.59 -24.28 3.45
N LYS A 49 12.68 -24.88 3.89
CA LYS A 49 13.53 -24.40 4.99
C LYS A 49 14.83 -23.89 4.40
N ILE A 50 15.06 -22.58 4.47
CA ILE A 50 16.20 -21.92 3.83
C ILE A 50 17.22 -21.50 4.87
N THR A 51 18.47 -21.93 4.69
CA THR A 51 19.62 -21.55 5.54
C THR A 51 20.72 -20.92 4.69
N PHE A 52 21.32 -19.85 5.17
CA PHE A 52 22.43 -19.18 4.51
C PHE A 52 23.75 -19.35 5.26
N LEU A 53 24.84 -19.65 4.55
CA LEU A 53 26.18 -19.35 5.03
C LEU A 53 26.50 -17.89 4.66
N ILE A 54 26.91 -17.09 5.64
CA ILE A 54 27.12 -15.64 5.44
C ILE A 54 28.41 -15.17 6.10
N ARG A 55 28.97 -14.07 5.58
CA ARG A 55 30.02 -13.33 6.27
C ARG A 55 29.45 -12.66 7.54
N GLU A 56 30.27 -12.56 8.58
CA GLU A 56 29.81 -12.10 9.90
C GLU A 56 29.21 -10.70 9.92
N ASP A 57 29.77 -9.76 9.15
CA ASP A 57 29.27 -8.38 9.01
C ASP A 57 27.87 -8.27 8.38
N LEU A 58 27.37 -9.33 7.74
CA LEU A 58 26.03 -9.36 7.15
C LEU A 58 24.95 -9.81 8.15
N SER A 59 25.33 -10.31 9.33
CA SER A 59 24.42 -10.92 10.31
C SER A 59 23.21 -10.04 10.63
N SER A 60 23.47 -8.77 10.92
CA SER A 60 22.44 -7.77 11.23
C SER A 60 21.42 -7.56 10.10
N ALA A 61 21.83 -7.67 8.84
CA ALA A 61 20.92 -7.54 7.71
C ALA A 61 20.10 -8.80 7.48
N PHE A 62 20.67 -9.98 7.72
CA PHE A 62 19.94 -11.25 7.64
C PHE A 62 18.90 -11.38 8.75
N GLU A 63 19.08 -10.74 9.90
CA GLU A 63 18.02 -10.64 10.91
C GLU A 63 16.74 -9.93 10.43
N LEU A 64 16.85 -9.11 9.38
CA LEU A 64 15.72 -8.45 8.74
C LEU A 64 15.06 -9.32 7.64
N LEU A 65 15.69 -10.43 7.25
CA LEU A 65 15.21 -11.33 6.20
C LEU A 65 14.40 -12.49 6.82
N GLU A 66 13.10 -12.27 6.97
CA GLU A 66 12.18 -13.23 7.59
C GLU A 66 12.09 -14.56 6.82
N GLY A 67 11.84 -15.64 7.56
CA GLY A 67 11.69 -16.98 6.99
C GLY A 67 13.01 -17.59 6.53
N THR A 68 14.15 -17.08 6.99
CA THR A 68 15.46 -17.65 6.68
C THR A 68 16.27 -17.84 7.95
N ASN A 69 17.12 -18.86 7.96
CA ASN A 69 18.15 -19.04 8.97
C ASN A 69 19.49 -18.65 8.36
N PHE A 70 20.48 -18.34 9.20
CA PHE A 70 21.83 -18.12 8.73
C PHE A 70 22.87 -18.63 9.73
N ILE A 71 24.05 -18.94 9.20
CA ILE A 71 25.23 -19.41 9.92
C ILE A 71 26.36 -18.47 9.55
N LYS A 72 27.01 -17.90 10.57
CA LYS A 72 28.10 -16.96 10.39
C LYS A 72 29.38 -17.71 10.07
N VAL A 73 30.12 -17.21 9.10
CA VAL A 73 31.45 -17.69 8.73
C VAL A 73 32.43 -16.55 8.98
N SER A 74 33.05 -16.53 10.15
CA SER A 74 33.91 -15.43 10.62
C SER A 74 35.18 -15.25 9.79
N PHE A 75 35.67 -16.32 9.16
CA PHE A 75 36.84 -16.30 8.29
C PHE A 75 36.53 -15.98 6.82
N TRP A 76 35.26 -15.81 6.44
CA TRP A 76 34.93 -15.34 5.10
C TRP A 76 35.25 -13.87 4.92
N GLN A 77 35.80 -13.52 3.76
CA GLN A 77 36.07 -12.15 3.36
C GLN A 77 35.42 -11.85 2.02
N ARG A 78 35.00 -10.59 1.84
CA ARG A 78 34.38 -10.16 0.60
C ARG A 78 35.37 -10.33 -0.56
N TYR A 79 34.88 -10.81 -1.71
CA TYR A 79 35.66 -11.06 -2.92
C TYR A 79 36.69 -12.20 -2.84
N VAL A 80 36.88 -12.81 -1.68
CA VAL A 80 37.71 -14.00 -1.54
C VAL A 80 36.90 -15.23 -1.95
N PRO A 81 37.40 -16.04 -2.91
CA PRO A 81 36.77 -17.31 -3.26
C PRO A 81 36.65 -18.24 -2.05
N PHE A 82 35.63 -19.08 -2.04
CA PHE A 82 35.39 -20.07 -0.99
C PHE A 82 34.91 -21.38 -1.61
N ASP A 83 35.10 -22.48 -0.88
CA ASP A 83 34.49 -23.78 -1.17
C ASP A 83 33.48 -24.08 -0.06
N ILE A 84 32.23 -24.37 -0.47
CA ILE A 84 31.14 -24.56 0.49
C ILE A 84 31.33 -25.82 1.35
N TYR A 85 31.86 -26.92 0.80
CA TYR A 85 32.03 -28.17 1.54
C TYR A 85 33.20 -28.10 2.51
N HIS A 86 34.30 -27.46 2.11
CA HIS A 86 35.42 -27.15 3.00
C HIS A 86 34.96 -26.24 4.14
N THR A 87 34.16 -25.21 3.84
CA THR A 87 33.57 -24.33 4.86
C THR A 87 32.71 -25.11 5.86
N LEU A 88 31.85 -26.01 5.36
CA LEU A 88 31.00 -26.86 6.22
C LEU A 88 31.83 -27.80 7.11
N ASN A 89 32.91 -28.37 6.58
CA ASN A 89 33.83 -29.20 7.37
C ASN A 89 34.49 -28.40 8.50
N LEU A 90 34.99 -27.19 8.21
CA LEU A 90 35.58 -26.31 9.23
C LEU A 90 34.58 -25.91 10.34
N LEU A 91 33.30 -25.81 9.99
CA LEU A 91 32.22 -25.47 10.93
C LEU A 91 31.62 -26.71 11.62
N ASN A 92 32.09 -27.92 11.34
CA ASN A 92 31.52 -29.20 11.80
C ASN A 92 30.02 -29.36 11.47
N ILE A 93 29.62 -28.93 10.26
CA ILE A 93 28.23 -29.03 9.79
C ILE A 93 28.13 -30.15 8.73
N ASP A 94 27.30 -31.15 9.00
CA ASP A 94 27.00 -32.19 8.03
C ASP A 94 26.17 -31.64 6.85
N HIS A 95 26.73 -31.71 5.65
CA HIS A 95 26.10 -31.28 4.40
C HIS A 95 24.85 -32.11 4.05
N LYS A 96 24.74 -33.37 4.52
CA LYS A 96 23.58 -34.25 4.25
C LYS A 96 22.27 -33.76 4.90
N LYS A 97 22.35 -32.77 5.79
CA LYS A 97 21.17 -32.10 6.37
C LYS A 97 20.38 -31.26 5.36
N TYR A 98 20.94 -31.02 4.18
CA TYR A 98 20.36 -30.15 3.16
C TYR A 98 20.14 -30.90 1.85
N ASP A 99 18.91 -30.85 1.33
CA ASP A 99 18.51 -31.49 0.08
C ASP A 99 19.09 -30.78 -1.16
N VAL A 100 19.28 -29.46 -1.04
CA VAL A 100 19.76 -28.58 -2.10
C VAL A 100 20.82 -27.65 -1.54
N ILE A 101 22.03 -27.72 -2.10
CA ILE A 101 23.15 -26.84 -1.76
C ILE A 101 23.42 -25.94 -2.98
N ILE A 102 23.45 -24.62 -2.76
CA ILE A 102 23.71 -23.61 -3.79
C ILE A 102 24.92 -22.79 -3.37
N GLU A 103 26.06 -23.11 -3.95
CA GLU A 103 27.32 -22.44 -3.64
C GLU A 103 27.39 -21.01 -4.21
N LYS A 104 26.93 -20.81 -5.44
CA LYS A 104 27.02 -19.51 -6.11
C LYS A 104 25.63 -18.97 -6.47
N VAL A 105 25.08 -18.15 -5.59
CA VAL A 105 23.85 -17.41 -5.87
C VAL A 105 24.14 -16.23 -6.79
N ASP A 106 23.56 -16.23 -7.98
CA ASP A 106 23.68 -15.12 -8.95
C ASP A 106 22.33 -14.38 -9.12
N PRO A 107 22.02 -13.43 -8.23
CA PRO A 107 20.75 -12.71 -8.30
C PRO A 107 20.64 -11.82 -9.54
N ASN A 108 21.76 -11.34 -10.09
CA ASN A 108 21.78 -10.45 -11.26
C ASN A 108 21.21 -11.13 -12.50
N TYR A 109 21.40 -12.44 -12.62
CA TYR A 109 20.87 -13.25 -13.70
C TYR A 109 19.56 -13.97 -13.31
N TRP A 110 19.52 -14.64 -12.15
CA TRP A 110 18.40 -15.52 -11.78
C TRP A 110 17.10 -14.77 -11.50
N VAL A 111 17.18 -13.54 -11.03
CA VAL A 111 15.99 -12.75 -10.68
C VAL A 111 15.98 -11.41 -11.42
N LYS A 112 16.63 -11.31 -12.59
CA LYS A 112 16.57 -10.09 -13.41
C LYS A 112 15.14 -9.63 -13.73
N TRP A 113 14.22 -10.60 -13.86
CA TRP A 113 12.79 -10.36 -14.10
C TRP A 113 12.07 -9.64 -12.93
N GLN A 114 12.70 -9.54 -11.75
CA GLN A 114 12.12 -8.88 -10.58
C GLN A 114 11.95 -7.37 -10.74
N ILE A 115 12.74 -6.76 -11.64
CA ILE A 115 12.76 -5.31 -11.84
C ILE A 115 11.36 -4.85 -12.23
N SER A 116 10.88 -3.79 -11.58
CA SER A 116 9.51 -3.25 -11.70
C SER A 116 8.38 -4.20 -11.30
N THR A 117 8.66 -5.38 -10.73
CA THR A 117 7.64 -6.39 -10.43
C THR A 117 7.57 -6.79 -8.96
N ILE A 118 8.71 -6.95 -8.28
CA ILE A 118 8.76 -7.37 -6.88
C ILE A 118 9.29 -6.22 -6.04
N THR A 119 8.53 -5.83 -5.00
CA THR A 119 9.00 -4.94 -3.95
C THR A 119 9.63 -5.76 -2.82
N PRO A 120 10.95 -5.66 -2.58
CA PRO A 120 11.59 -6.26 -1.42
C PRO A 120 11.01 -5.75 -0.10
N LYS A 121 10.93 -6.63 0.90
CA LYS A 121 10.37 -6.33 2.22
C LYS A 121 11.20 -6.93 3.34
N LEU A 122 11.96 -6.08 4.01
CA LEU A 122 12.78 -6.43 5.16
C LEU A 122 12.00 -6.16 6.45
N LYS A 123 11.89 -7.17 7.32
CA LYS A 123 11.07 -7.10 8.52
C LYS A 123 11.80 -6.41 9.66
N TRP A 124 11.17 -5.38 10.22
CA TRP A 124 11.64 -4.71 11.42
C TRP A 124 11.10 -5.36 12.68
N LYS A 125 11.96 -5.69 13.64
CA LYS A 125 11.56 -6.18 14.97
C LYS A 125 11.39 -4.98 15.91
N LYS A 126 10.33 -5.00 16.73
CA LYS A 126 10.00 -3.88 17.62
C LYS A 126 11.12 -3.56 18.62
N ASP A 127 11.83 -4.59 19.10
CA ASP A 127 12.92 -4.41 20.07
C ASP A 127 14.09 -3.61 19.51
N PHE A 128 14.24 -3.54 18.18
CA PHE A 128 15.25 -2.72 17.53
C PHE A 128 15.00 -1.20 17.70
N ASP A 129 13.80 -0.78 18.08
CA ASP A 129 13.50 0.64 18.30
C ASP A 129 14.33 1.25 19.44
N LEU A 130 14.60 0.44 20.47
CA LEU A 130 15.34 0.86 21.65
C LEU A 130 16.85 1.01 21.40
N LEU A 131 17.37 0.46 20.30
CA LEU A 131 18.80 0.55 19.97
C LEU A 131 19.27 2.00 19.81
N SER A 132 18.38 2.89 19.34
CA SER A 132 18.69 4.32 19.19
C SER A 132 18.81 5.06 20.54
N ASP A 133 18.33 4.49 21.64
CA ASP A 133 18.29 5.15 22.95
C ASP A 133 19.68 5.31 23.58
N LYS A 134 20.66 4.52 23.13
CA LYS A 134 22.07 4.64 23.51
C LYS A 134 22.70 5.96 23.06
N PHE A 135 22.11 6.62 22.06
CA PHE A 135 22.68 7.80 21.42
C PHE A 135 21.90 9.06 21.81
N ASN A 136 22.61 10.05 22.35
CA ASN A 136 22.02 11.30 22.78
C ASN A 136 21.88 12.30 21.62
N LEU A 137 20.83 12.12 20.79
CA LEU A 137 20.56 13.02 19.66
C LEU A 137 19.71 14.23 20.09
N PRO A 138 19.96 15.43 19.52
CA PRO A 138 19.28 16.65 19.91
C PRO A 138 17.78 16.62 19.56
N LYS A 139 16.93 16.79 20.58
CA LYS A 139 15.46 16.82 20.42
C LYS A 139 14.93 18.17 19.90
N ASN A 140 15.70 19.24 20.09
CA ASN A 140 15.38 20.63 19.74
C ASN A 140 16.03 21.09 18.42
N LYS A 141 16.50 20.16 17.58
CA LYS A 141 17.07 20.42 16.25
C LYS A 141 16.43 19.52 15.20
N ILE A 142 16.34 19.95 13.95
CA ILE A 142 16.03 19.09 12.82
C ILE A 142 17.22 18.16 12.58
N VAL A 143 17.00 16.85 12.62
CA VAL A 143 18.08 15.87 12.56
C VAL A 143 18.13 15.26 11.17
N ILE A 144 19.27 15.43 10.49
CA ILE A 144 19.52 14.87 9.17
C ILE A 144 20.59 13.78 9.30
N ALA A 145 20.22 12.52 9.11
CA ALA A 145 21.24 11.49 8.95
C ALA A 145 21.96 11.69 7.61
N LEU A 146 23.27 11.53 7.59
CA LEU A 146 24.07 11.64 6.38
C LEU A 146 25.11 10.52 6.33
N GLN A 147 25.17 9.81 5.20
CA GLN A 147 26.24 8.84 4.92
C GLN A 147 27.24 9.45 3.93
N PRO A 148 28.43 9.90 4.37
CA PRO A 148 29.36 10.63 3.51
C PRO A 148 30.26 9.72 2.65
N SER A 149 30.12 8.40 2.78
CA SER A 149 30.99 7.42 2.11
C SER A 149 30.23 6.12 1.82
N ILE A 150 30.56 5.48 0.70
CA ILE A 150 30.05 4.16 0.30
C ILE A 150 31.00 3.05 0.74
N GLU A 151 30.47 1.86 1.01
CA GLU A 151 31.26 0.70 1.43
C GLU A 151 32.07 0.08 0.27
N THR A 152 31.79 0.49 -0.98
CA THR A 152 32.42 -0.02 -2.20
C THR A 152 33.09 1.08 -3.00
N LYS A 153 34.43 1.14 -2.99
CA LYS A 153 35.22 2.26 -3.57
C LYS A 153 35.62 2.12 -5.05
N HIS A 154 35.08 1.14 -5.77
CA HIS A 154 35.51 0.89 -7.16
C HIS A 154 34.82 1.79 -8.20
N SER A 155 34.15 2.86 -7.77
CA SER A 155 33.30 3.68 -8.65
C SER A 155 33.31 5.14 -8.23
N PRO A 156 34.35 5.92 -8.60
CA PRO A 156 34.49 7.34 -8.22
C PRO A 156 33.28 8.20 -8.58
N TRP A 157 32.57 7.85 -9.66
CA TRP A 157 31.33 8.50 -10.08
C TRP A 157 30.19 8.42 -9.05
N ARG A 158 30.27 7.51 -8.06
CA ARG A 158 29.33 7.39 -6.94
C ARG A 158 29.69 8.24 -5.74
N GLU A 159 30.86 8.88 -5.73
CA GLU A 159 31.32 9.65 -4.59
C GLU A 159 30.87 11.11 -4.71
N TYR A 160 30.34 11.66 -3.63
CA TYR A 160 30.07 13.09 -3.53
C TYR A 160 31.31 13.80 -2.96
N PRO A 161 31.84 14.83 -3.63
CA PRO A 161 33.09 15.47 -3.20
C PRO A 161 33.06 15.94 -1.74
N ILE A 162 34.14 15.65 -0.99
CA ILE A 162 34.26 16.07 0.42
C ILE A 162 34.10 17.58 0.60
N LYS A 163 34.65 18.38 -0.33
CA LYS A 163 34.49 19.84 -0.34
C LYS A 163 33.02 20.27 -0.42
N TYR A 164 32.18 19.49 -1.09
CA TYR A 164 30.75 19.76 -1.23
C TYR A 164 29.97 19.39 0.04
N PHE A 165 30.36 18.33 0.75
CA PHE A 165 29.84 18.10 2.11
C PHE A 165 30.21 19.25 3.06
N LYS A 166 31.46 19.72 3.04
CA LYS A 166 31.90 20.87 3.87
C LYS A 166 31.08 22.13 3.58
N GLU A 167 30.81 22.41 2.30
CA GLU A 167 29.96 23.54 1.88
C GLU A 167 28.49 23.36 2.30
N LEU A 168 27.95 22.14 2.21
CA LEU A 168 26.61 21.81 2.73
C LEU A 168 26.52 22.11 4.23
N PHE A 169 27.49 21.67 5.01
CA PHE A 169 27.50 21.84 6.47
C PHE A 169 27.60 23.31 6.88
N SER A 170 28.42 24.11 6.18
CA SER A 170 28.60 25.53 6.49
C SER A 170 27.37 26.38 6.15
N LYS A 171 26.63 26.01 5.09
CA LYS A 171 25.45 26.75 4.61
C LYS A 171 24.13 26.27 5.20
N ALA A 172 24.13 25.15 5.93
CA ALA A 172 22.90 24.60 6.50
C ALA A 172 22.25 25.56 7.51
N HIS A 173 20.92 25.51 7.58
CA HIS A 173 20.16 26.31 8.53
C HIS A 173 20.58 26.00 9.98
N LYS A 174 20.66 27.02 10.85
CA LYS A 174 21.10 26.91 12.25
C LYS A 174 20.35 25.89 13.11
N ASP A 175 19.16 25.49 12.68
CA ASP A 175 18.30 24.52 13.37
C ASP A 175 18.61 23.07 13.00
N ILE A 176 19.51 22.83 12.04
CA ILE A 176 19.89 21.50 11.58
C ILE A 176 21.06 20.97 12.41
N VAL A 177 21.02 19.67 12.70
CA VAL A 177 22.18 18.86 13.09
C VAL A 177 22.29 17.67 12.15
N PHE A 178 23.48 17.46 11.61
CA PHE A 178 23.81 16.28 10.82
C PHE A 178 24.33 15.17 11.70
N VAL A 179 23.80 13.96 11.52
CA VAL A 179 24.29 12.75 12.19
C VAL A 179 25.00 11.90 11.14
N LEU A 180 26.31 11.78 11.25
CA LEU A 180 27.08 11.01 10.27
C LEU A 180 27.03 9.53 10.61
N LEU A 181 26.64 8.71 9.63
CA LEU A 181 26.54 7.26 9.74
C LEU A 181 27.42 6.57 8.71
N GLY A 182 27.90 5.36 9.03
CA GLY A 182 28.71 4.56 8.13
C GLY A 182 29.88 3.87 8.83
N THR A 183 30.62 3.07 8.07
CA THR A 183 31.70 2.21 8.57
C THR A 183 33.09 2.84 8.43
N GLU A 184 33.20 4.04 7.84
CA GLU A 184 34.47 4.72 7.62
C GLU A 184 34.48 6.14 8.20
N ASN A 185 35.58 6.53 8.84
CA ASN A 185 35.74 7.85 9.46
C ASN A 185 37.08 8.53 9.11
N LYS A 186 37.65 8.25 7.92
CA LYS A 186 38.96 8.80 7.50
C LYS A 186 38.95 10.33 7.44
N GLU A 187 37.92 10.90 6.82
CA GLU A 187 37.74 12.35 6.72
C GLU A 187 37.12 12.91 7.99
N LYS A 188 37.71 13.97 8.55
CA LYS A 188 37.16 14.69 9.70
C LYS A 188 36.31 15.88 9.26
N PHE A 189 35.14 16.03 9.89
CA PHE A 189 34.25 17.17 9.68
C PHE A 189 34.10 17.93 10.99
N ASP A 190 34.81 19.05 11.12
CA ASP A 190 34.81 19.88 12.33
C ASP A 190 33.82 21.04 12.19
N PHE A 191 32.54 20.75 12.44
CA PHE A 191 31.47 21.75 12.43
C PHE A 191 30.57 21.55 13.65
N ALA A 192 30.13 22.66 14.26
CA ALA A 192 29.28 22.62 15.47
C ALA A 192 27.90 21.97 15.25
N ASN A 193 27.45 21.84 14.00
CA ASN A 193 26.19 21.20 13.62
C ASN A 193 26.36 19.72 13.22
N ILE A 194 27.47 19.06 13.58
CA ILE A 194 27.74 17.67 13.26
C ILE A 194 27.85 16.82 14.53
N LEU A 195 27.18 15.67 14.52
CA LEU A 195 27.39 14.55 15.42
C LEU A 195 27.91 13.37 14.60
N ASP A 196 29.18 13.01 14.77
CA ASP A 196 29.80 11.93 14.00
C ASP A 196 29.66 10.60 14.75
N LEU A 197 28.86 9.68 14.20
CA LEU A 197 28.63 8.33 14.74
C LEU A 197 29.18 7.24 13.80
N ARG A 198 30.03 7.61 12.84
CA ARG A 198 30.67 6.65 11.94
C ARG A 198 31.61 5.75 12.74
N ARG A 199 31.51 4.43 12.54
CA ARG A 199 32.19 3.37 13.32
C ARG A 199 31.77 3.23 14.79
N GLU A 200 30.90 4.10 15.29
CA GLU A 200 30.33 4.03 16.65
C GLU A 200 28.97 3.32 16.69
N THR A 201 28.49 2.86 15.53
CA THR A 201 27.18 2.23 15.38
C THR A 201 27.29 0.90 14.67
N THR A 202 26.56 -0.11 15.17
CA THR A 202 26.21 -1.29 14.38
C THR A 202 25.18 -0.94 13.31
N LEU A 203 24.98 -1.83 12.32
CA LEU A 203 23.99 -1.63 11.27
C LEU A 203 22.56 -1.45 11.83
N LEU A 204 22.16 -2.28 12.80
CA LEU A 204 20.83 -2.17 13.40
C LEU A 204 20.66 -0.89 14.23
N GLU A 205 21.71 -0.42 14.91
CA GLU A 205 21.71 0.87 15.60
C GLU A 205 21.58 2.03 14.62
N ALA A 206 22.31 2.02 13.50
CA ALA A 206 22.19 3.03 12.45
C ALA A 206 20.77 3.06 11.84
N LEU A 207 20.18 1.90 11.54
CA LEU A 207 18.79 1.81 11.07
C LEU A 207 17.78 2.27 12.14
N SER A 208 18.05 2.00 13.42
CA SER A 208 17.21 2.46 14.52
C SER A 208 17.29 3.98 14.72
N ILE A 209 18.48 4.57 14.61
CA ILE A 209 18.68 6.03 14.60
C ILE A 209 17.89 6.66 13.46
N LEU A 210 18.04 6.13 12.23
CA LEU A 210 17.31 6.60 11.05
C LEU A 210 15.79 6.59 11.28
N LYS A 211 15.26 5.45 11.75
CA LYS A 211 13.82 5.26 11.94
C LYS A 211 13.24 6.16 13.04
N ASN A 212 13.95 6.31 14.16
CA ASN A 212 13.37 6.83 15.41
C ASN A 212 13.83 8.25 15.75
N ARG A 213 14.98 8.70 15.25
CA ARG A 213 15.63 9.94 15.68
C ARG A 213 15.82 10.98 14.56
N CYS A 214 15.74 10.57 13.30
CA CYS A 214 15.98 11.44 12.16
C CYS A 214 14.69 11.93 11.49
N ASP A 215 14.77 13.13 10.90
CA ASP A 215 13.71 13.76 10.11
C ASP A 215 14.01 13.62 8.59
N TYR A 216 15.29 13.57 8.24
CA TYR A 216 15.79 13.38 6.88
C TYR A 216 16.91 12.32 6.86
N PHE A 217 17.09 11.67 5.71
CA PHE A 217 18.25 10.84 5.42
C PHE A 217 18.85 11.24 4.06
N ILE A 218 20.12 11.65 4.05
CA ILE A 218 20.91 11.88 2.85
C ILE A 218 21.89 10.72 2.70
N SER A 219 21.85 10.03 1.56
CA SER A 219 22.74 8.91 1.34
C SER A 219 23.18 8.78 -0.11
N LEU A 220 24.41 8.30 -0.26
CA LEU A 220 24.95 7.78 -1.52
C LEU A 220 24.37 6.38 -1.81
N ASP A 221 24.65 5.85 -3.00
CA ASP A 221 24.37 4.45 -3.37
C ASP A 221 25.11 3.46 -2.45
N SER A 222 24.46 3.07 -1.35
CA SER A 222 25.04 2.27 -0.28
C SER A 222 24.16 1.08 0.13
N GLY A 223 24.78 0.16 0.89
CA GLY A 223 24.04 -0.94 1.52
C GLY A 223 23.02 -0.45 2.53
N LEU A 224 23.38 0.55 3.36
CA LEU A 224 22.49 1.15 4.35
C LEU A 224 21.26 1.80 3.68
N LEU A 225 21.44 2.53 2.57
CA LEU A 225 20.35 3.11 1.78
C LEU A 225 19.40 2.02 1.31
N SER A 226 19.94 0.97 0.67
CA SER A 226 19.15 -0.11 0.08
C SER A 226 18.32 -0.85 1.13
N LEU A 227 18.95 -1.19 2.26
CA LEU A 227 18.25 -1.84 3.37
C LEU A 227 17.16 -0.94 3.95
N PHE A 228 17.48 0.31 4.28
CA PHE A 228 16.52 1.25 4.84
C PHE A 228 15.34 1.51 3.90
N TYR A 229 15.60 1.69 2.60
CA TYR A 229 14.57 1.89 1.58
C TYR A 229 13.59 0.71 1.52
N TYR A 230 14.04 -0.52 1.76
CA TYR A 230 13.19 -1.72 1.72
C TYR A 230 12.74 -2.24 3.10
N LEU A 231 12.96 -1.49 4.18
CA LEU A 231 12.39 -1.80 5.49
C LEU A 231 10.87 -1.64 5.49
N GLU A 232 10.16 -2.68 5.92
CA GLU A 232 8.71 -2.65 6.11
C GLU A 232 8.37 -1.99 7.46
N ILE A 233 8.48 -0.67 7.48
CA ILE A 233 8.24 0.20 8.64
C ILE A 233 7.24 1.30 8.30
N ASP A 234 6.67 1.91 9.35
CA ASP A 234 5.92 3.16 9.24
C ASP A 234 6.79 4.29 9.80
N CYS A 235 7.52 4.98 8.91
CA CYS A 235 8.45 6.03 9.28
C CYS A 235 8.31 7.21 8.30
N PRO A 236 7.53 8.25 8.66
CA PRO A 236 7.44 9.48 7.88
C PRO A 236 8.77 10.23 7.89
N MET A 237 9.47 10.23 6.76
CA MET A 237 10.81 10.80 6.61
C MET A 237 11.06 11.17 5.14
N LYS A 238 11.90 12.18 4.87
CA LYS A 238 12.43 12.42 3.52
C LYS A 238 13.79 11.72 3.34
N LEU A 239 13.88 10.86 2.33
CA LEU A 239 15.14 10.24 1.90
C LEU A 239 15.60 10.93 0.61
N ILE A 240 16.75 11.59 0.68
CA ILE A 240 17.42 12.23 -0.45
C ILE A 240 18.59 11.32 -0.85
N ALA A 241 18.41 10.61 -1.94
CA ALA A 241 19.38 9.62 -2.41
C ALA A 241 20.16 10.18 -3.58
N LEU A 242 21.49 10.16 -3.48
CA LEU A 242 22.40 10.71 -4.49
C LEU A 242 22.90 9.57 -5.38
N TRP A 243 22.64 9.69 -6.68
CA TRP A 243 22.96 8.68 -7.68
C TRP A 243 23.81 9.25 -8.81
N GLY A 244 24.89 8.55 -9.15
CA GLY A 244 25.67 8.88 -10.34
C GLY A 244 25.22 8.12 -11.60
N SER A 245 24.14 7.33 -11.53
CA SER A 245 23.52 6.60 -12.65
C SER A 245 22.11 6.13 -12.28
N GLN A 246 21.19 6.04 -13.27
CA GLN A 246 19.85 5.44 -13.11
C GLN A 246 19.86 3.90 -13.06
N ASP A 247 20.93 3.23 -13.50
CA ASP A 247 20.96 1.77 -13.70
C ASP A 247 21.48 0.96 -12.49
N VAL A 248 21.46 1.57 -11.30
CA VAL A 248 21.98 0.97 -10.06
C VAL A 248 21.01 1.08 -8.87
N GLY A 249 21.32 0.30 -7.82
CA GLY A 249 20.65 0.33 -6.52
C GLY A 249 19.12 0.24 -6.59
N VAL A 250 18.45 1.01 -5.75
CA VAL A 250 16.98 1.01 -5.61
C VAL A 250 16.28 1.67 -6.80
N ILE A 251 16.93 2.60 -7.50
CA ILE A 251 16.37 3.24 -8.71
C ILE A 251 16.17 2.18 -9.79
N LYS A 252 17.20 1.38 -10.06
CA LYS A 252 17.14 0.29 -11.06
C LYS A 252 15.98 -0.66 -10.82
N GLN A 253 15.67 -0.96 -9.56
CA GLN A 253 14.58 -1.89 -9.23
C GLN A 253 13.22 -1.32 -9.64
N ASN A 254 13.07 0.00 -9.74
CA ASN A 254 11.86 0.68 -10.18
C ASN A 254 10.60 0.20 -9.46
N VAL A 255 10.73 0.04 -8.14
CA VAL A 255 9.64 -0.32 -7.23
C VAL A 255 9.65 0.62 -6.03
N LYS A 256 8.47 0.97 -5.54
CA LYS A 256 8.32 1.82 -4.36
C LYS A 256 8.79 1.11 -3.10
N SER A 257 9.25 1.89 -2.13
CA SER A 257 9.52 1.42 -0.77
C SER A 257 8.26 0.80 -0.14
N PRO A 258 8.39 -0.29 0.64
CA PRO A 258 7.31 -0.78 1.49
C PRO A 258 6.96 0.19 2.65
N ASN A 259 7.84 1.13 3.02
CA ASN A 259 7.50 2.25 3.89
C ASN A 259 6.69 3.28 3.10
N LYS A 260 5.37 3.23 3.24
CA LYS A 260 4.42 4.09 2.50
C LYS A 260 4.56 5.58 2.83
N ASN A 261 5.21 5.92 3.95
CA ASN A 261 5.41 7.30 4.41
C ASN A 261 6.83 7.81 4.12
N LEU A 262 7.62 7.06 3.33
CA LEU A 262 8.93 7.51 2.88
C LEU A 262 8.79 8.45 1.68
N MET A 263 9.13 9.72 1.87
CA MET A 263 9.25 10.69 0.78
C MET A 263 10.62 10.50 0.12
N TYR A 264 10.66 9.69 -0.93
CA TYR A 264 11.88 9.38 -1.68
C TYR A 264 12.16 10.42 -2.77
N LEU A 265 13.34 11.05 -2.70
CA LEU A 265 13.87 11.96 -3.70
C LEU A 265 15.19 11.41 -4.27
N PRO A 266 15.17 10.81 -5.47
CA PRO A 266 16.40 10.47 -6.18
C PRO A 266 16.97 11.70 -6.89
N LEU A 267 18.20 12.10 -6.54
CA LEU A 267 18.98 13.09 -7.27
C LEU A 267 19.99 12.36 -8.15
N VAL A 268 19.69 12.29 -9.46
CA VAL A 268 20.50 11.53 -10.42
C VAL A 268 21.30 12.45 -11.31
N PHE A 269 22.62 12.27 -11.28
CA PHE A 269 23.58 13.02 -12.08
C PHE A 269 24.41 12.03 -12.89
N GLU A 270 23.97 11.77 -14.12
CA GLU A 270 24.70 10.91 -15.05
C GLU A 270 26.14 11.42 -15.22
N ASN A 271 27.08 10.48 -15.32
CA ASN A 271 28.53 10.72 -15.32
C ASN A 271 29.12 11.19 -13.97
N GLY A 272 28.34 11.19 -12.89
CA GLY A 272 28.83 11.16 -11.52
C GLY A 272 28.44 12.36 -10.65
N LEU A 273 28.48 12.11 -9.34
CA LEU A 273 27.98 13.03 -8.31
C LEU A 273 28.81 14.31 -8.11
N GLN A 274 30.00 14.41 -8.72
CA GLN A 274 30.76 15.66 -8.79
C GLN A 274 30.04 16.79 -9.53
N ASN A 275 29.00 16.46 -10.31
CA ASN A 275 28.18 17.43 -11.02
C ASN A 275 27.07 18.04 -10.16
N LEU A 276 26.63 17.34 -9.10
CA LEU A 276 25.62 17.84 -8.15
C LEU A 276 26.22 18.95 -7.27
N LYS A 277 25.72 20.17 -7.38
CA LYS A 277 26.24 21.29 -6.56
C LYS A 277 25.58 21.31 -5.16
N PRO A 278 26.29 21.74 -4.10
CA PRO A 278 25.72 21.82 -2.75
C PRO A 278 24.41 22.62 -2.67
N ASN A 279 24.30 23.71 -3.43
CA ASN A 279 23.08 24.53 -3.46
C ASN A 279 21.85 23.77 -3.97
N GLU A 280 22.01 22.75 -4.83
CA GLU A 280 20.90 21.90 -5.26
C GLU A 280 20.43 21.01 -4.12
N LEU A 281 21.36 20.43 -3.34
CA LEU A 281 21.03 19.64 -2.16
C LEU A 281 20.43 20.48 -1.03
N ILE A 282 20.90 21.71 -0.83
CA ILE A 282 20.39 22.65 0.20
C ILE A 282 18.92 23.00 -0.03
N LYS A 283 18.49 23.14 -1.30
CA LYS A 283 17.08 23.39 -1.64
C LYS A 283 16.17 22.24 -1.27
N GLU A 284 16.72 21.03 -1.14
CA GLU A 284 15.98 19.81 -0.87
C GLU A 284 15.92 19.43 0.61
N ILE A 285 16.49 20.24 1.49
CA ILE A 285 16.41 20.07 2.94
C ILE A 285 15.74 21.27 3.61
N TYR A 286 15.38 21.09 4.87
CA TYR A 286 14.78 22.12 5.69
C TYR A 286 15.62 23.43 5.69
N PRO A 287 14.98 24.62 5.69
CA PRO A 287 13.54 24.86 5.61
C PRO A 287 13.00 24.99 4.17
N LEU A 288 13.89 25.13 3.18
CA LEU A 288 13.52 25.55 1.82
C LEU A 288 12.59 24.56 1.14
N ASP A 289 12.84 23.26 1.29
CA ASP A 289 12.01 22.22 0.70
C ASP A 289 10.56 22.29 1.20
N ILE A 290 10.37 22.52 2.51
CA ILE A 290 9.05 22.64 3.11
C ILE A 290 8.35 23.92 2.70
N GLU A 291 9.07 25.06 2.70
CA GLU A 291 8.47 26.31 2.27
C GLU A 291 8.01 26.25 0.81
N ASN A 292 8.83 25.67 -0.07
CA ASN A 292 8.49 25.47 -1.47
C ASN A 292 7.32 24.49 -1.62
N PHE A 293 7.37 23.36 -0.93
CA PHE A 293 6.30 22.37 -0.94
C PHE A 293 4.95 22.96 -0.51
N LEU A 294 4.92 23.76 0.56
CA LEU A 294 3.72 24.43 1.02
C LEU A 294 3.20 25.45 0.00
N LYS A 295 4.09 26.27 -0.59
CA LYS A 295 3.72 27.24 -1.64
C LYS A 295 3.14 26.55 -2.88
N GLU A 296 3.78 25.50 -3.37
CA GLU A 296 3.35 24.73 -4.55
C GLU A 296 1.98 24.05 -4.37
N ASN A 297 1.59 23.81 -3.12
CA ASN A 297 0.29 23.23 -2.75
C ASN A 297 -0.72 24.28 -2.29
N ASN A 298 -0.50 25.57 -2.58
CA ASN A 298 -1.36 26.70 -2.20
C ASN A 298 -1.54 26.90 -0.68
N GLN A 299 -0.57 26.46 0.13
CA GLN A 299 -0.60 26.54 1.60
C GLN A 299 0.17 27.75 2.15
N THR A 300 0.02 28.92 1.51
CA THR A 300 0.81 30.13 1.83
C THR A 300 0.64 30.59 3.27
N SER A 301 -0.57 30.50 3.84
CA SER A 301 -0.83 30.87 5.24
C SER A 301 -0.09 29.97 6.24
N LEU A 302 0.19 28.71 5.87
CA LEU A 302 0.92 27.78 6.70
C LEU A 302 2.43 28.06 6.67
N VAL A 303 2.97 28.61 5.58
CA VAL A 303 4.39 28.98 5.47
C VAL A 303 4.79 29.96 6.57
N GLU A 304 4.04 31.06 6.71
CA GLU A 304 4.36 32.10 7.70
C GLU A 304 4.18 31.60 9.15
N LYS A 305 3.14 30.80 9.39
CA LYS A 305 2.97 30.14 10.70
C LYS A 305 4.12 29.16 11.00
N PHE A 306 4.54 28.39 10.00
CA PHE A 306 5.58 27.37 10.13
C PHE A 306 6.92 27.97 10.55
N LYS A 307 7.30 29.14 10.02
CA LYS A 307 8.53 29.86 10.41
C LYS A 307 8.61 30.10 11.92
N ASN A 308 7.48 30.48 12.54
CA ASN A 308 7.37 30.85 13.95
C ASN A 308 7.15 29.67 14.91
N PHE A 309 7.00 28.44 14.41
CA PHE A 309 6.79 27.28 15.28
C PHE A 309 8.05 26.83 16.00
N SER A 310 7.88 26.28 17.20
CA SER A 310 8.95 25.60 17.93
C SER A 310 9.45 24.38 17.15
N ILE A 311 10.70 23.98 17.35
CA ILE A 311 11.27 22.82 16.65
C ILE A 311 10.47 21.53 16.86
N PRO A 312 10.00 21.18 18.07
CA PRO A 312 9.14 20.02 18.26
C PRO A 312 7.86 20.06 17.41
N LYS A 313 7.27 21.25 17.25
CA LYS A 313 6.08 21.47 16.43
C LYS A 313 6.40 21.40 14.93
N LYS A 314 7.52 21.97 14.49
CA LYS A 314 8.03 21.84 13.12
C LYS A 314 8.22 20.36 12.75
N LYS A 315 8.86 19.57 13.61
CA LYS A 315 9.02 18.12 13.39
C LYS A 315 7.71 17.35 13.24
N LYS A 316 6.69 17.68 14.04
CA LYS A 316 5.35 17.08 13.90
C LYS A 316 4.77 17.37 12.51
N ILE A 317 4.87 18.60 12.05
CA ILE A 317 4.37 19.00 10.73
C ILE A 317 5.19 18.39 9.59
N LEU A 318 6.53 18.29 9.74
CA LEU A 318 7.39 17.58 8.78
C LEU A 318 6.89 16.15 8.57
N LYS A 319 6.64 15.42 9.66
CA LYS A 319 6.11 14.05 9.60
C LYS A 319 4.74 13.99 8.92
N GLU A 320 3.86 14.95 9.22
CA GLU A 320 2.58 15.05 8.53
C GLU A 320 2.76 15.28 7.02
N ILE A 321 3.64 16.20 6.62
CA ILE A 321 3.97 16.51 5.21
C ILE A 321 4.55 15.29 4.48
N PHE A 322 5.53 14.61 5.07
CA PHE A 322 6.16 13.43 4.47
C PHE A 322 5.21 12.23 4.35
N SER A 323 4.16 12.19 5.18
CA SER A 323 3.09 11.19 5.07
C SER A 323 2.03 11.50 4.00
N LEU A 324 2.06 12.69 3.39
CA LEU A 324 1.07 13.06 2.39
C LEU A 324 1.27 12.29 1.08
N ASN A 325 0.17 11.80 0.52
CA ASN A 325 0.20 11.16 -0.78
C ASN A 325 0.28 12.22 -1.89
N LEU A 326 1.44 12.32 -2.55
CA LEU A 326 1.68 13.32 -3.61
C LEU A 326 0.72 13.20 -4.80
N ASP A 327 0.27 11.99 -5.16
CA ASP A 327 -0.71 11.79 -6.24
C ASP A 327 -2.06 12.40 -5.85
N VAL A 328 -2.43 12.32 -4.56
CA VAL A 328 -3.64 12.95 -4.04
C VAL A 328 -3.49 14.48 -4.01
N LEU A 329 -2.31 15.00 -3.66
CA LEU A 329 -2.08 16.46 -3.65
C LEU A 329 -2.13 17.08 -5.05
N LYS A 330 -1.63 16.38 -6.09
CA LYS A 330 -1.78 16.82 -7.48
C LYS A 330 -3.25 17.09 -7.82
N LYS A 331 -4.14 16.18 -7.43
CA LYS A 331 -5.59 16.34 -7.60
C LYS A 331 -6.16 17.52 -6.83
N GLN A 332 -5.57 17.91 -5.71
CA GLN A 332 -6.04 19.07 -4.94
C GLN A 332 -5.69 20.42 -5.60
N LYS A 333 -4.68 20.47 -6.47
CA LYS A 333 -4.29 21.71 -7.15
C LYS A 333 -5.41 22.26 -8.03
N ASP A 334 -6.25 21.40 -8.58
CA ASP A 334 -7.38 21.82 -9.42
C ASP A 334 -8.61 22.23 -8.59
N PHE A 335 -8.56 22.23 -7.25
CA PHE A 335 -9.74 22.61 -6.43
C PHE A 335 -10.30 23.98 -6.81
N LYS A 336 -9.43 24.96 -7.08
CA LYS A 336 -9.83 26.30 -7.52
C LYS A 336 -10.47 26.28 -8.92
N LEU A 337 -10.02 25.40 -9.81
CA LEU A 337 -10.61 25.20 -11.13
C LEU A 337 -11.94 24.46 -11.02
N PHE A 338 -12.05 23.48 -10.13
CA PHE A 338 -13.28 22.75 -9.84
C PHE A 338 -14.38 23.67 -9.31
N ASN A 339 -14.07 24.57 -8.38
CA ASN A 339 -15.03 25.59 -7.92
C ASN A 339 -15.53 26.50 -9.07
N LYS A 340 -14.77 26.63 -10.17
CA LYS A 340 -15.22 27.32 -11.39
C LYS A 340 -15.96 26.39 -12.37
N LYS A 341 -15.51 25.13 -12.51
CA LYS A 341 -16.02 24.09 -13.42
C LYS A 341 -17.21 23.29 -12.90
N ASP A 342 -17.64 23.46 -11.65
CA ASP A 342 -18.97 23.00 -11.19
C ASP A 342 -20.13 23.64 -12.03
N ARG A 343 -19.79 24.55 -12.97
CA ARG A 343 -20.64 25.08 -14.06
C ARG A 343 -20.55 24.31 -15.39
N GLU A 344 -19.48 23.56 -15.67
CA GLU A 344 -19.35 22.66 -16.83
C GLU A 344 -19.90 21.28 -16.44
N VAL A 345 -21.22 21.22 -16.47
CA VAL A 345 -22.03 20.02 -16.31
C VAL A 345 -21.55 18.94 -17.27
N LEU A 346 -21.36 17.71 -16.76
CA LEU A 346 -21.12 16.51 -17.57
C LEU A 346 -22.08 16.51 -18.77
N ASP A 347 -21.57 16.52 -20.01
CA ASP A 347 -22.42 16.74 -21.18
C ASP A 347 -23.43 15.60 -21.33
N SER A 348 -24.65 15.88 -20.88
CA SER A 348 -25.79 14.97 -20.92
C SER A 348 -26.16 14.53 -22.34
N SER A 349 -25.74 15.27 -23.37
CA SER A 349 -26.03 14.93 -24.77
C SER A 349 -25.39 13.59 -25.19
N THR A 350 -24.30 13.20 -24.52
CA THR A 350 -23.54 11.98 -24.82
C THR A 350 -23.99 10.74 -24.04
N ILE A 351 -24.91 10.91 -23.07
CA ILE A 351 -25.32 9.84 -22.16
C ILE A 351 -26.75 9.37 -22.46
N LYS A 352 -26.91 8.05 -22.58
CA LYS A 352 -28.21 7.40 -22.75
C LYS A 352 -28.49 6.46 -21.57
N PRO A 353 -29.74 6.34 -21.07
CA PRO A 353 -30.08 5.32 -20.09
C PRO A 353 -29.74 3.91 -20.57
N LEU A 354 -29.33 3.03 -19.65
CA LEU A 354 -29.20 1.62 -19.98
C LEU A 354 -30.58 0.98 -20.10
N ASP A 355 -30.87 0.39 -21.26
CA ASP A 355 -32.21 -0.14 -21.55
C ASP A 355 -32.54 -1.45 -20.83
N THR A 356 -31.59 -2.38 -20.82
CA THR A 356 -31.80 -3.72 -20.26
C THR A 356 -30.61 -4.15 -19.43
N SER A 357 -30.89 -4.95 -18.40
CA SER A 357 -29.89 -5.69 -17.62
C SER A 357 -30.42 -7.09 -17.38
N LYS A 358 -29.53 -8.08 -17.45
CA LYS A 358 -29.91 -9.50 -17.41
C LYS A 358 -29.90 -10.00 -15.97
N LYS A 359 -30.86 -10.87 -15.64
CA LYS A 359 -30.77 -11.72 -14.44
C LYS A 359 -29.87 -12.92 -14.73
N ALA A 360 -29.23 -13.44 -13.69
CA ALA A 360 -28.52 -14.71 -13.78
C ALA A 360 -29.53 -15.86 -13.97
N ASN A 361 -29.10 -16.92 -14.65
CA ASN A 361 -29.88 -18.14 -14.88
C ASN A 361 -29.25 -19.36 -14.19
N GLU A 362 -29.86 -20.53 -14.32
CA GLU A 362 -29.34 -21.77 -13.72
C GLU A 362 -27.94 -22.17 -14.22
N LYS A 363 -27.60 -21.88 -15.48
CA LYS A 363 -26.26 -22.16 -16.02
C LYS A 363 -25.21 -21.28 -15.34
N ASP A 364 -25.58 -20.05 -15.00
CA ASP A 364 -24.75 -19.15 -14.20
C ASP A 364 -24.58 -19.74 -12.80
N LEU A 365 -25.67 -20.10 -12.10
CA LEU A 365 -25.60 -20.71 -10.77
C LEU A 365 -24.63 -21.91 -10.70
N LYS A 366 -24.80 -22.88 -11.61
CA LYS A 366 -23.92 -24.07 -11.71
C LYS A 366 -22.47 -23.70 -12.01
N LYS A 367 -22.24 -22.67 -12.84
CA LYS A 367 -20.88 -22.20 -13.17
C LYS A 367 -20.22 -21.52 -11.97
N GLY A 368 -20.97 -20.75 -11.21
CA GLY A 368 -20.52 -20.09 -9.99
C GLY A 368 -20.01 -21.07 -8.95
N GLU A 369 -20.85 -22.05 -8.61
CA GLU A 369 -20.52 -23.08 -7.63
C GLU A 369 -19.25 -23.85 -8.04
N LYS A 370 -19.15 -24.24 -9.31
CA LYS A 370 -17.95 -24.89 -9.85
C LYS A 370 -16.70 -24.00 -9.78
N THR A 371 -16.87 -22.69 -9.90
CA THR A 371 -15.77 -21.72 -9.82
C THR A 371 -15.30 -21.53 -8.37
N LEU A 372 -16.24 -21.50 -7.41
CA LEU A 372 -15.94 -21.48 -5.97
C LEU A 372 -15.26 -22.76 -5.50
N LYS A 373 -15.76 -23.94 -5.89
CA LYS A 373 -15.12 -25.23 -5.58
C LYS A 373 -13.66 -25.32 -6.06
N LYS A 374 -13.33 -24.63 -7.15
CA LYS A 374 -11.95 -24.49 -7.66
C LYS A 374 -11.13 -23.40 -6.98
N GLN A 375 -11.68 -22.75 -5.95
CA GLN A 375 -11.08 -21.65 -5.19
C GLN A 375 -10.52 -20.56 -6.11
N LYS A 376 -11.34 -20.10 -7.07
CA LYS A 376 -10.97 -19.07 -8.05
C LYS A 376 -11.45 -17.66 -7.70
N VAL A 377 -12.17 -17.51 -6.60
CA VAL A 377 -12.76 -16.25 -6.18
C VAL A 377 -12.24 -15.86 -4.81
N ALA A 378 -11.88 -14.59 -4.65
CA ALA A 378 -11.59 -13.99 -3.35
C ALA A 378 -12.47 -12.74 -3.15
N LEU A 379 -12.49 -12.22 -1.93
CA LEU A 379 -13.30 -11.07 -1.52
C LEU A 379 -12.41 -9.87 -1.16
N ILE A 380 -12.83 -8.66 -1.53
CA ILE A 380 -12.36 -7.41 -0.93
C ILE A 380 -13.55 -6.67 -0.33
N ILE A 381 -13.49 -6.40 0.97
CA ILE A 381 -14.47 -5.61 1.71
C ILE A 381 -13.99 -4.15 1.77
N LEU A 382 -14.81 -3.22 1.26
CA LEU A 382 -14.56 -1.79 1.34
C LEU A 382 -15.00 -1.27 2.72
N ALA A 383 -14.07 -1.16 3.66
CA ALA A 383 -14.32 -0.86 5.07
C ALA A 383 -13.59 0.41 5.58
N ALA A 384 -13.17 1.30 4.68
CA ALA A 384 -12.46 2.52 5.04
C ALA A 384 -13.35 3.62 5.67
N GLY A 385 -14.67 3.47 5.62
CA GLY A 385 -15.64 4.44 6.11
C GLY A 385 -15.80 4.47 7.64
N GLN A 386 -16.04 5.66 8.18
CA GLN A 386 -16.41 5.90 9.57
C GLN A 386 -17.93 5.94 9.75
N GLY A 387 -18.42 5.55 10.93
CA GLY A 387 -19.84 5.54 11.29
C GLY A 387 -20.45 6.89 11.68
N THR A 388 -19.78 8.02 11.39
CA THR A 388 -20.15 9.34 11.95
C THR A 388 -21.59 9.78 11.65
N ARG A 389 -22.14 9.43 10.48
CA ARG A 389 -23.56 9.71 10.14
C ARG A 389 -24.57 8.97 11.02
N LEU A 390 -24.15 7.89 11.67
CA LEU A 390 -24.94 7.10 12.61
C LEU A 390 -24.75 7.57 14.07
N GLY A 391 -23.97 8.64 14.30
CA GLY A 391 -23.52 9.01 15.64
C GLY A 391 -22.54 7.99 16.24
N PHE A 392 -21.83 7.24 15.39
CA PHE A 392 -20.89 6.20 15.80
C PHE A 392 -19.46 6.59 15.43
N ASP A 393 -18.66 6.95 16.45
CA ASP A 393 -17.29 7.46 16.29
C ASP A 393 -16.24 6.35 16.07
N LYS A 394 -16.65 5.24 15.46
CA LYS A 394 -15.81 4.08 15.17
C LYS A 394 -15.99 3.61 13.72
N ALA A 395 -15.11 2.70 13.29
CA ALA A 395 -15.20 2.08 11.98
C ALA A 395 -16.62 1.55 11.71
N LYS A 396 -17.20 1.90 10.56
CA LYS A 396 -18.60 1.56 10.24
C LYS A 396 -18.88 0.06 10.35
N GLY A 397 -17.91 -0.78 9.98
CA GLY A 397 -18.03 -2.25 10.07
C GLY A 397 -18.23 -2.80 11.48
N LEU A 398 -17.90 -2.02 12.52
CA LEU A 398 -18.11 -2.38 13.93
C LEU A 398 -19.49 -1.98 14.45
N PHE A 399 -20.29 -1.29 13.64
CA PHE A 399 -21.66 -0.93 14.01
C PHE A 399 -22.51 -2.19 14.12
N LYS A 400 -23.30 -2.28 15.20
CA LYS A 400 -24.15 -3.45 15.47
C LYS A 400 -25.54 -3.28 14.89
N VAL A 401 -26.04 -4.31 14.25
CA VAL A 401 -27.41 -4.46 13.77
C VAL A 401 -27.89 -5.85 14.21
N CYS A 402 -29.04 -5.93 14.88
CA CYS A 402 -29.53 -7.18 15.49
C CYS A 402 -28.45 -7.90 16.35
N ASN A 403 -27.77 -7.16 17.22
CA ASN A 403 -26.69 -7.62 18.12
C ASN A 403 -25.39 -8.11 17.48
N LYS A 404 -25.28 -8.16 16.15
CA LYS A 404 -24.05 -8.49 15.42
C LYS A 404 -23.49 -7.28 14.70
N THR A 405 -22.19 -7.13 14.69
CA THR A 405 -21.49 -6.15 13.86
C THR A 405 -21.72 -6.44 12.37
N LEU A 406 -21.59 -5.42 11.52
CA LEU A 406 -21.65 -5.61 10.07
C LEU A 406 -20.59 -6.61 9.57
N PHE A 407 -19.40 -6.63 10.19
CA PHE A 407 -18.40 -7.66 9.90
C PHE A 407 -18.91 -9.07 10.22
N GLU A 408 -19.48 -9.29 11.40
CA GLU A 408 -20.00 -10.61 11.79
C GLU A 408 -21.09 -11.11 10.83
N HIS A 409 -22.01 -10.25 10.37
CA HIS A 409 -23.01 -10.62 9.38
C HIS A 409 -22.38 -11.16 8.08
N LEU A 410 -21.35 -10.49 7.56
CA LEU A 410 -20.66 -10.97 6.35
C LEU A 410 -19.82 -12.22 6.62
N LEU A 411 -19.11 -12.28 7.74
CA LEU A 411 -18.24 -13.41 8.09
C LEU A 411 -19.03 -14.70 8.32
N ASP A 412 -20.22 -14.63 8.92
CA ASP A 412 -21.10 -15.79 9.10
C ASP A 412 -21.56 -16.37 7.76
N LYS A 413 -21.90 -15.51 6.78
CA LYS A 413 -22.24 -15.94 5.42
C LYS A 413 -21.07 -16.62 4.73
N ILE A 414 -19.85 -16.11 4.92
CA ILE A 414 -18.63 -16.71 4.37
C ILE A 414 -18.36 -18.08 5.00
N LYS A 415 -18.46 -18.20 6.33
CA LYS A 415 -18.28 -19.50 7.03
C LYS A 415 -19.26 -20.55 6.54
N SER A 416 -20.55 -20.19 6.48
CA SER A 416 -21.61 -21.05 5.98
C SER A 416 -21.31 -21.54 4.54
N LYS A 417 -20.83 -20.64 3.66
CA LYS A 417 -20.41 -21.02 2.29
C LYS A 417 -19.21 -21.96 2.29
N GLN A 418 -18.19 -21.72 3.13
CA GLN A 418 -17.02 -22.59 3.25
C GLN A 418 -17.39 -24.00 3.71
N GLU A 419 -18.24 -24.11 4.74
CA GLU A 419 -18.73 -25.37 5.27
C GLU A 419 -19.54 -26.13 4.22
N LYS A 420 -20.51 -25.45 3.58
CA LYS A 420 -21.36 -26.04 2.53
C LYS A 420 -20.56 -26.59 1.35
N LEU A 421 -19.48 -25.92 0.95
CA LEU A 421 -18.68 -26.30 -0.22
C LEU A 421 -17.41 -27.09 0.14
N ASN A 422 -17.10 -27.24 1.43
CA ASN A 422 -15.84 -27.77 1.96
C ASN A 422 -14.60 -27.15 1.29
N ILE A 423 -14.52 -25.82 1.32
CA ILE A 423 -13.42 -25.03 0.72
C ILE A 423 -12.93 -23.93 1.66
N LYS A 424 -11.75 -23.38 1.36
CA LYS A 424 -11.25 -22.14 1.95
C LYS A 424 -11.53 -20.96 1.02
N LEU A 425 -12.09 -19.89 1.59
CA LEU A 425 -12.32 -18.62 0.92
C LEU A 425 -11.37 -17.58 1.52
N TYR A 426 -10.80 -16.75 0.65
CA TYR A 426 -9.84 -15.71 1.02
C TYR A 426 -10.52 -14.35 0.94
N LEU A 427 -10.27 -13.51 1.94
CA LEU A 427 -10.83 -12.17 2.01
C LEU A 427 -9.78 -11.14 2.43
N SER A 428 -9.96 -9.93 1.93
CA SER A 428 -9.14 -8.79 2.30
C SER A 428 -10.01 -7.61 2.68
N ILE A 429 -9.56 -6.86 3.67
CA ILE A 429 -10.31 -5.73 4.21
C ILE A 429 -9.53 -4.47 3.85
N MET A 430 -10.14 -3.65 2.98
CA MET A 430 -9.62 -2.34 2.62
C MET A 430 -10.02 -1.33 3.70
N THR A 431 -9.02 -0.80 4.42
CA THR A 431 -9.18 0.12 5.55
C THR A 431 -8.63 1.50 5.22
N SER A 432 -8.72 2.44 6.16
CA SER A 432 -8.06 3.74 6.10
C SER A 432 -7.05 3.91 7.23
N GLU A 433 -6.23 4.96 7.14
CA GLU A 433 -5.29 5.34 8.20
C GLU A 433 -5.98 5.50 9.56
N ILE A 434 -7.20 6.04 9.58
CA ILE A 434 -7.92 6.37 10.81
C ILE A 434 -8.51 5.11 11.48
N ASN A 435 -8.88 4.08 10.70
CA ASN A 435 -9.63 2.94 11.24
C ASN A 435 -8.90 1.60 11.20
N GLN A 436 -7.75 1.48 10.51
CA GLN A 436 -7.07 0.19 10.36
C GLN A 436 -6.75 -0.48 11.69
N ARG A 437 -6.13 0.26 12.62
CA ARG A 437 -5.72 -0.29 13.92
C ARG A 437 -6.91 -0.81 14.73
N GLU A 438 -8.01 -0.07 14.71
CA GLU A 438 -9.25 -0.47 15.39
C GLU A 438 -9.81 -1.78 14.79
N ILE A 439 -9.86 -1.87 13.46
CA ILE A 439 -10.35 -3.06 12.76
C ILE A 439 -9.44 -4.27 13.02
N ILE A 440 -8.11 -4.13 12.88
CA ILE A 440 -7.18 -5.24 13.14
C ILE A 440 -7.33 -5.74 14.59
N ASN A 441 -7.35 -4.84 15.56
CA ASN A 441 -7.55 -5.20 16.97
C ASN A 441 -8.88 -5.93 17.20
N PHE A 442 -9.95 -5.56 16.49
CA PHE A 442 -11.24 -6.24 16.58
C PHE A 442 -11.15 -7.68 16.07
N PHE A 443 -10.49 -7.92 14.92
CA PHE A 443 -10.29 -9.26 14.40
C PHE A 443 -9.39 -10.10 15.33
N GLU A 444 -8.29 -9.55 15.81
CA GLU A 444 -7.36 -10.24 16.73
C GLU A 444 -8.04 -10.64 18.04
N LYS A 445 -8.78 -9.70 18.68
CA LYS A 445 -9.52 -9.97 19.92
C LYS A 445 -10.56 -11.08 19.77
N ASN A 446 -11.16 -11.21 18.59
CA ASN A 446 -12.13 -12.25 18.26
C ASN A 446 -11.48 -13.49 17.62
N LYS A 447 -10.15 -13.66 17.74
CA LYS A 447 -9.39 -14.80 17.19
C LYS A 447 -9.67 -15.03 15.70
N ASN A 448 -9.69 -13.94 14.92
CA ASN A 448 -10.05 -13.90 13.51
C ASN A 448 -11.39 -14.60 13.20
N PHE A 449 -12.31 -14.65 14.17
CA PHE A 449 -13.58 -15.36 14.06
C PHE A 449 -13.43 -16.84 13.66
N GLY A 450 -12.31 -17.48 13.95
CA GLY A 450 -12.04 -18.87 13.56
C GLY A 450 -11.52 -19.07 12.13
N PHE A 451 -11.29 -17.99 11.38
CA PHE A 451 -10.56 -18.08 10.11
C PHE A 451 -9.06 -18.33 10.37
N GLU A 452 -8.42 -19.09 9.49
CA GLU A 452 -6.98 -19.29 9.56
C GLU A 452 -6.22 -17.98 9.30
N LYS A 453 -5.01 -17.86 9.86
CA LYS A 453 -4.18 -16.66 9.73
C LYS A 453 -3.89 -16.29 8.27
N ASP A 454 -3.89 -17.26 7.35
CA ASP A 454 -3.67 -17.03 5.93
C ASP A 454 -4.94 -16.69 5.13
N GLN A 455 -6.13 -16.60 5.74
CA GLN A 455 -7.38 -16.33 5.02
C GLN A 455 -7.79 -14.85 5.02
N ILE A 456 -7.36 -14.08 6.02
CA ILE A 456 -7.75 -12.67 6.21
C ILE A 456 -6.53 -11.77 6.10
N ASP A 457 -6.58 -10.81 5.19
CA ASP A 457 -5.55 -9.77 5.06
C ASP A 457 -6.14 -8.36 5.17
N PHE A 458 -5.29 -7.39 5.48
CA PHE A 458 -5.66 -5.98 5.60
C PHE A 458 -4.76 -5.12 4.72
N PHE A 459 -5.34 -4.13 4.05
CA PHE A 459 -4.56 -3.12 3.35
C PHE A 459 -5.22 -1.74 3.46
N LYS A 460 -4.40 -0.68 3.54
CA LYS A 460 -4.86 0.71 3.59
C LYS A 460 -5.04 1.27 2.19
N GLN A 461 -6.14 1.99 1.99
CA GLN A 461 -6.22 3.03 0.97
C GLN A 461 -5.56 4.33 1.47
N PRO A 462 -5.10 5.21 0.56
CA PRO A 462 -4.59 6.53 0.92
C PRO A 462 -5.70 7.47 1.45
N SER A 463 -5.24 8.56 2.06
CA SER A 463 -6.09 9.65 2.55
C SER A 463 -5.71 10.97 1.89
N ALA A 464 -6.68 11.88 1.79
CA ALA A 464 -6.54 13.23 1.29
C ALA A 464 -6.73 14.24 2.44
N PRO A 465 -5.92 15.32 2.50
CA PRO A 465 -6.21 16.46 3.36
C PRO A 465 -7.61 17.05 3.08
N PHE A 466 -8.29 17.54 4.10
CA PHE A 466 -9.45 18.40 3.89
C PHE A 466 -9.02 19.80 3.45
N LEU A 467 -9.78 20.38 2.53
CA LEU A 467 -9.63 21.73 2.03
C LEU A 467 -10.75 22.63 2.57
N ASP A 468 -10.41 23.86 2.94
CA ASP A 468 -11.39 24.93 3.14
C ASP A 468 -11.88 25.51 1.79
N GLU A 469 -12.77 26.50 1.83
CA GLU A 469 -13.30 27.15 0.62
C GLU A 469 -12.23 27.85 -0.23
N LYS A 470 -11.07 28.18 0.36
CA LYS A 470 -9.93 28.80 -0.33
C LYS A 470 -8.94 27.77 -0.89
N GLY A 471 -9.13 26.49 -0.58
CA GLY A 471 -8.21 25.41 -0.94
C GLY A 471 -7.06 25.21 0.05
N SER A 472 -7.12 25.81 1.25
CA SER A 472 -6.13 25.61 2.29
C SER A 472 -6.43 24.36 3.11
N TRP A 473 -5.41 23.68 3.62
CA TRP A 473 -5.57 22.51 4.47
C TRP A 473 -6.22 22.89 5.79
N ILE A 474 -7.23 22.11 6.18
CA ILE A 474 -7.86 22.21 7.50
C ILE A 474 -6.95 21.49 8.50
N THR A 475 -6.63 22.18 9.59
CA THR A 475 -5.77 21.65 10.66
C THR A 475 -6.46 21.74 12.01
N ASP A 476 -6.30 20.73 12.86
CA ASP A 476 -6.75 20.71 14.26
C ASP A 476 -5.54 20.37 15.15
N ASN A 477 -5.25 21.22 16.14
CA ASN A 477 -4.10 21.07 17.03
C ASN A 477 -2.80 20.71 16.29
N ASP A 478 -2.49 21.45 15.22
CA ASP A 478 -1.32 21.28 14.35
C ASP A 478 -1.26 19.97 13.54
N LYS A 479 -2.36 19.24 13.50
CA LYS A 479 -2.52 18.04 12.67
C LYS A 479 -3.34 18.38 11.42
N ILE A 480 -2.83 17.99 10.26
CA ILE A 480 -3.61 18.08 9.00
C ILE A 480 -4.76 17.07 9.08
N LEU A 481 -5.99 17.56 8.99
CA LEU A 481 -7.17 16.71 8.98
C LEU A 481 -7.28 16.01 7.63
N LYS A 482 -7.34 14.68 7.64
CA LYS A 482 -7.39 13.83 6.45
C LYS A 482 -8.65 12.98 6.44
N ALA A 483 -9.04 12.53 5.26
CA ALA A 483 -10.07 11.51 5.09
C ALA A 483 -9.73 10.59 3.91
N PRO A 484 -10.29 9.37 3.86
CA PRO A 484 -10.05 8.45 2.74
C PRO A 484 -10.34 9.11 1.39
N ASP A 485 -9.50 8.86 0.38
CA ASP A 485 -9.55 9.46 -0.96
C ASP A 485 -10.60 8.84 -1.92
N GLY A 486 -11.57 8.12 -1.35
CA GLY A 486 -12.59 7.37 -2.09
C GLY A 486 -12.16 5.95 -2.44
N ASN A 487 -13.08 5.10 -2.90
CA ASN A 487 -12.79 3.68 -3.12
C ASN A 487 -12.06 3.39 -4.46
N GLY A 488 -11.83 4.40 -5.30
CA GLY A 488 -11.10 4.27 -6.57
C GLY A 488 -9.63 3.87 -6.41
N SER A 489 -9.01 4.21 -5.29
CA SER A 489 -7.63 3.84 -4.97
C SER A 489 -7.43 2.35 -4.67
N ILE A 490 -8.51 1.55 -4.68
CA ILE A 490 -8.45 0.09 -4.54
C ILE A 490 -7.50 -0.54 -5.56
N PHE A 491 -7.52 -0.13 -6.83
CA PHE A 491 -6.72 -0.77 -7.89
C PHE A 491 -5.23 -0.70 -7.59
N LYS A 492 -4.76 0.50 -7.22
CA LYS A 492 -3.38 0.77 -6.85
C LYS A 492 -3.03 0.13 -5.51
N SER A 493 -3.81 0.41 -4.48
CA SER A 493 -3.52 -0.02 -3.09
C SER A 493 -3.52 -1.53 -2.93
N PHE A 494 -4.40 -2.23 -3.65
CA PHE A 494 -4.44 -3.68 -3.69
C PHE A 494 -3.24 -4.25 -4.44
N CYS A 495 -2.93 -3.76 -5.65
CA CYS A 495 -1.79 -4.25 -6.44
C CYS A 495 -0.43 -4.01 -5.76
N GLU A 496 -0.28 -2.92 -5.01
CA GLU A 496 0.93 -2.60 -4.23
C GLU A 496 1.01 -3.42 -2.91
N SER A 497 -0.05 -4.13 -2.53
CA SER A 497 -0.06 -4.98 -1.33
C SER A 497 0.49 -6.39 -1.60
N ASN A 498 0.97 -7.08 -0.55
CA ASN A 498 1.36 -8.49 -0.64
C ASN A 498 0.19 -9.42 -0.98
N ILE A 499 -1.03 -8.94 -0.79
CA ILE A 499 -2.27 -9.68 -0.99
C ILE A 499 -2.47 -9.98 -2.47
N PHE A 500 -2.19 -9.00 -3.34
CA PHE A 500 -2.32 -9.19 -4.78
C PHE A 500 -1.45 -10.37 -5.25
N PHE A 501 -0.21 -10.43 -4.78
CA PHE A 501 0.68 -11.54 -5.08
C PHE A 501 0.18 -12.86 -4.46
N LYS A 502 -0.21 -12.84 -3.18
CA LYS A 502 -0.81 -14.01 -2.52
C LYS A 502 -2.00 -14.57 -3.31
N TYR A 503 -2.83 -13.71 -3.88
CA TYR A 503 -3.98 -14.12 -4.69
C TYR A 503 -3.52 -14.73 -6.03
N LYS A 504 -2.45 -14.21 -6.65
CA LYS A 504 -1.82 -14.85 -7.80
C LYS A 504 -1.29 -16.25 -7.47
N THR A 505 -0.57 -16.43 -6.35
CA THR A 505 -0.01 -17.75 -5.97
C THR A 505 -1.09 -18.78 -5.64
N LYS A 506 -2.18 -18.35 -4.98
CA LYS A 506 -3.38 -19.16 -4.73
C LYS A 506 -4.22 -19.39 -6.01
N LYS A 507 -3.79 -18.84 -7.16
CA LYS A 507 -4.45 -18.97 -8.46
C LYS A 507 -5.90 -18.43 -8.46
N ILE A 508 -6.16 -17.40 -7.67
CA ILE A 508 -7.40 -16.61 -7.71
C ILE A 508 -7.50 -15.93 -9.07
N LYS A 509 -8.72 -15.87 -9.62
CA LYS A 509 -9.00 -15.22 -10.91
C LYS A 509 -9.96 -14.04 -10.78
N TYR A 510 -10.89 -14.10 -9.84
CA TYR A 510 -11.98 -13.14 -9.71
C TYR A 510 -12.01 -12.57 -8.29
N ILE A 511 -12.30 -11.28 -8.18
CA ILE A 511 -12.42 -10.58 -6.90
C ILE A 511 -13.83 -10.03 -6.78
N SER A 512 -14.57 -10.51 -5.79
CA SER A 512 -15.82 -9.91 -5.34
C SER A 512 -15.46 -8.69 -4.51
N THR A 513 -15.95 -7.52 -4.88
CA THR A 513 -15.71 -6.27 -4.16
C THR A 513 -17.04 -5.76 -3.62
N VAL A 514 -17.14 -5.60 -2.30
CA VAL A 514 -18.40 -5.31 -1.62
C VAL A 514 -18.24 -4.19 -0.59
N PRO A 515 -19.23 -3.29 -0.44
CA PRO A 515 -19.21 -2.33 0.65
C PRO A 515 -19.57 -3.01 1.97
N ILE A 516 -18.95 -2.58 3.07
CA ILE A 516 -19.26 -3.13 4.41
C ILE A 516 -20.67 -2.80 4.90
N ASP A 517 -21.35 -1.85 4.27
CA ASP A 517 -22.58 -1.27 4.82
C ASP A 517 -23.88 -1.97 4.48
N ASN A 518 -23.85 -3.02 3.66
CA ASN A 518 -25.05 -3.79 3.33
C ASN A 518 -24.94 -5.21 3.92
N PRO A 519 -25.54 -5.49 5.10
CA PRO A 519 -25.46 -6.81 5.73
C PRO A 519 -26.28 -7.90 5.02
N LEU A 520 -27.19 -7.53 4.11
CA LEU A 520 -27.99 -8.51 3.36
C LEU A 520 -27.22 -9.19 2.22
N LEU A 521 -26.12 -8.60 1.73
CA LEU A 521 -25.41 -9.15 0.58
C LEU A 521 -24.84 -10.55 0.86
N ASP A 522 -24.82 -11.41 -0.18
CA ASP A 522 -23.98 -12.62 -0.23
C ASP A 522 -22.61 -12.24 -0.84
N PRO A 523 -21.50 -12.29 -0.08
CA PRO A 523 -20.18 -11.93 -0.59
C PRO A 523 -19.66 -12.86 -1.71
N PHE A 524 -20.16 -14.10 -1.75
CA PHE A 524 -19.78 -15.15 -2.69
C PHE A 524 -21.01 -15.72 -3.41
N ASP A 525 -21.84 -14.82 -3.95
CA ASP A 525 -23.02 -15.17 -4.74
C ASP A 525 -22.65 -15.99 -5.98
N ASP A 526 -23.07 -17.27 -5.99
CA ASP A 526 -22.82 -18.23 -7.04
C ASP A 526 -23.37 -17.75 -8.40
N ALA A 527 -24.59 -17.23 -8.43
CA ALA A 527 -25.22 -16.77 -9.66
C ALA A 527 -24.47 -15.56 -10.26
N PHE A 528 -24.03 -14.63 -9.40
CA PHE A 528 -23.22 -13.48 -9.81
C PHE A 528 -21.85 -13.90 -10.36
N ILE A 529 -21.17 -14.81 -9.69
CA ILE A 529 -19.88 -15.35 -10.11
C ILE A 529 -20.03 -16.06 -11.46
N GLY A 530 -21.03 -16.92 -11.58
CA GLY A 530 -21.31 -17.66 -12.80
C GLY A 530 -21.60 -16.77 -14.00
N PHE A 531 -22.44 -15.74 -13.79
CA PHE A 531 -22.80 -14.78 -14.82
C PHE A 531 -21.56 -14.08 -15.37
N HIS A 532 -20.67 -13.60 -14.49
CA HIS A 532 -19.42 -12.97 -14.89
C HIS A 532 -18.54 -13.91 -15.72
N VAL A 533 -18.38 -15.16 -15.28
CA VAL A 533 -17.53 -16.14 -15.96
C VAL A 533 -18.10 -16.55 -17.31
N ASN A 534 -19.40 -16.82 -17.40
CA ASN A 534 -20.07 -17.22 -18.64
C ASN A 534 -20.05 -16.09 -19.68
N ASN A 535 -20.23 -14.85 -19.23
CA ASN A 535 -20.14 -13.68 -20.12
C ASN A 535 -18.70 -13.27 -20.43
N LYS A 536 -17.68 -13.94 -19.87
CA LYS A 536 -16.26 -13.59 -20.04
C LYS A 536 -16.00 -12.10 -19.73
N SER A 537 -16.67 -11.57 -18.71
CA SER A 537 -16.58 -10.17 -18.35
C SER A 537 -15.22 -9.85 -17.75
N ASP A 538 -14.76 -8.61 -17.93
CA ASP A 538 -13.64 -8.05 -17.16
C ASP A 538 -14.14 -7.49 -15.83
N VAL A 539 -15.32 -6.88 -15.87
CA VAL A 539 -16.07 -6.35 -14.73
C VAL A 539 -17.54 -6.70 -14.90
N THR A 540 -18.19 -7.15 -13.83
CA THR A 540 -19.65 -7.20 -13.75
C THR A 540 -20.12 -6.34 -12.58
N ILE A 541 -21.04 -5.42 -12.87
CA ILE A 541 -21.70 -4.56 -11.89
C ILE A 541 -22.99 -5.26 -11.48
N LYS A 542 -23.16 -5.54 -10.19
CA LYS A 542 -24.46 -6.00 -9.68
C LYS A 542 -25.35 -4.76 -9.52
N CYS A 543 -26.42 -4.64 -10.27
CA CYS A 543 -27.31 -3.48 -10.27
C CYS A 543 -28.69 -3.83 -9.72
N ILE A 544 -29.44 -2.81 -9.38
CA ILE A 544 -30.83 -2.92 -8.90
C ILE A 544 -31.73 -2.03 -9.76
N LYS A 545 -33.04 -2.33 -9.78
CA LYS A 545 -34.01 -1.42 -10.42
C LYS A 545 -34.02 -0.10 -9.66
N ARG A 546 -33.95 1.00 -10.41
CA ARG A 546 -34.11 2.35 -9.85
C ARG A 546 -35.57 2.58 -9.51
N LYS A 547 -35.86 3.03 -8.28
CA LYS A 547 -37.25 3.24 -7.80
C LYS A 547 -37.74 4.68 -7.97
N SER A 548 -36.84 5.67 -7.88
CA SER A 548 -37.19 7.09 -8.03
C SER A 548 -36.00 7.94 -8.47
N LEU A 549 -36.27 9.18 -8.89
CA LEU A 549 -35.23 10.16 -9.22
C LEU A 549 -34.42 10.57 -7.99
N ASP A 550 -35.06 10.69 -6.82
CA ASP A 550 -34.43 11.13 -5.55
C ASP A 550 -33.55 10.09 -4.87
N GLU A 551 -33.42 8.90 -5.45
CA GLU A 551 -32.59 7.83 -4.90
C GLU A 551 -31.11 8.26 -4.85
N LYS A 552 -30.51 8.22 -3.64
CA LYS A 552 -29.10 8.58 -3.35
C LYS A 552 -28.12 7.47 -3.76
N GLN A 553 -28.20 7.07 -5.03
CA GLN A 553 -27.38 6.03 -5.68
C GLN A 553 -27.09 6.44 -7.11
N GLY A 554 -25.88 6.14 -7.58
CA GLY A 554 -25.49 6.44 -8.95
C GLY A 554 -26.34 5.69 -9.97
N ALA A 555 -26.76 6.37 -11.03
CA ALA A 555 -27.52 5.77 -12.13
C ALA A 555 -26.58 5.12 -13.15
N ILE A 556 -27.07 4.08 -13.83
CA ILE A 556 -26.32 3.38 -14.88
C ILE A 556 -26.84 3.79 -16.25
N GLY A 557 -25.94 4.32 -17.07
CA GLY A 557 -26.18 4.68 -18.46
C GLY A 557 -25.11 4.13 -19.40
N LEU A 558 -25.14 4.64 -20.63
CA LEU A 558 -24.20 4.39 -21.69
C LEU A 558 -23.63 5.71 -22.18
N GLN A 559 -22.31 5.78 -22.30
CA GLN A 559 -21.58 6.85 -22.98
C GLN A 559 -20.72 6.20 -24.06
N ASP A 560 -20.89 6.61 -25.31
CA ASP A 560 -20.21 6.01 -26.47
C ASP A 560 -20.33 4.48 -26.54
N GLY A 561 -21.51 3.97 -26.19
CA GLY A 561 -21.82 2.53 -26.14
C GLY A 561 -21.20 1.77 -24.96
N LYS A 562 -20.45 2.42 -24.08
CA LYS A 562 -19.84 1.83 -22.88
C LYS A 562 -20.64 2.16 -21.63
N ILE A 563 -20.66 1.22 -20.68
CA ILE A 563 -21.36 1.43 -19.40
C ILE A 563 -20.69 2.56 -18.63
N LYS A 564 -21.51 3.55 -18.23
CA LYS A 564 -21.11 4.69 -17.39
C LYS A 564 -21.99 4.74 -16.15
N ILE A 565 -21.39 5.02 -15.00
CA ILE A 565 -22.11 5.32 -13.76
C ILE A 565 -22.08 6.83 -13.55
N ILE A 566 -23.25 7.42 -13.32
CA ILE A 566 -23.45 8.85 -13.05
C ILE A 566 -23.84 8.99 -11.58
N GLU A 567 -22.99 9.64 -10.78
CA GLU A 567 -23.27 9.84 -9.35
C GLU A 567 -24.50 10.71 -9.10
N TYR A 568 -25.21 10.41 -8.01
CA TYR A 568 -26.50 11.04 -7.70
C TYR A 568 -26.40 12.56 -7.50
N ILE A 569 -25.25 13.06 -7.07
CA ILE A 569 -25.01 14.50 -6.93
C ILE A 569 -25.05 15.23 -8.28
N HIS A 570 -24.67 14.57 -9.37
CA HIS A 570 -24.72 15.12 -10.72
C HIS A 570 -26.13 15.00 -11.30
N LEU A 571 -26.83 13.90 -11.01
CA LEU A 571 -28.24 13.72 -11.38
C LEU A 571 -29.12 14.84 -10.79
N ASN A 572 -28.90 15.19 -9.53
CA ASN A 572 -29.71 16.20 -8.84
C ASN A 572 -29.41 17.63 -9.30
N LYS A 573 -28.19 17.91 -9.79
CA LYS A 573 -27.80 19.26 -10.24
C LYS A 573 -28.13 19.53 -11.71
N ASN A 574 -28.25 18.52 -12.56
CA ASN A 574 -28.44 18.68 -14.01
C ASN A 574 -29.88 18.34 -14.43
N LEU A 575 -30.64 19.36 -14.86
CA LEU A 575 -32.01 19.21 -15.36
C LEU A 575 -32.12 18.27 -16.57
N ASN A 576 -31.09 18.18 -17.42
CA ASN A 576 -31.12 17.25 -18.55
C ASN A 576 -30.99 15.80 -18.10
N PHE A 577 -30.20 15.50 -17.06
CA PHE A 577 -30.16 14.14 -16.49
C PHE A 577 -31.49 13.76 -15.84
N GLN A 578 -32.22 14.72 -15.25
CA GLN A 578 -33.53 14.46 -14.66
C GLN A 578 -34.59 14.09 -15.71
N LYS A 579 -34.42 14.52 -16.96
CA LYS A 579 -35.28 14.12 -18.09
C LYS A 579 -34.98 12.71 -18.60
N LEU A 580 -33.82 12.14 -18.27
CA LEU A 580 -33.44 10.80 -18.69
C LEU A 580 -33.99 9.74 -17.74
N ASN A 581 -34.74 8.78 -18.28
CA ASN A 581 -35.33 7.70 -17.50
C ASN A 581 -34.32 6.57 -17.22
N PHE A 582 -33.44 6.77 -16.24
CA PHE A 582 -32.49 5.74 -15.80
C PHE A 582 -33.21 4.58 -15.08
N LYS A 583 -33.13 3.38 -15.65
CA LYS A 583 -33.83 2.19 -15.15
C LYS A 583 -33.08 1.46 -14.03
N PHE A 584 -31.77 1.69 -13.89
CA PHE A 584 -30.90 0.91 -12.99
C PHE A 584 -30.01 1.79 -12.13
N SER A 585 -29.82 1.37 -10.88
CA SER A 585 -28.93 1.99 -9.90
C SER A 585 -27.72 1.10 -9.60
N ASN A 586 -26.57 1.72 -9.41
CA ASN A 586 -25.32 1.08 -9.00
C ASN A 586 -25.40 0.67 -7.52
N SER A 587 -25.25 -0.62 -7.23
CA SER A 587 -25.27 -1.12 -5.84
C SER A 587 -23.94 -0.93 -5.10
N GLY A 588 -22.83 -0.66 -5.82
CA GLY A 588 -21.49 -0.66 -5.25
C GLY A 588 -20.85 -2.04 -5.12
N ILE A 589 -21.49 -3.09 -5.67
CA ILE A 589 -20.98 -4.48 -5.66
C ILE A 589 -20.52 -4.87 -7.06
N TYR A 590 -19.27 -5.36 -7.14
CA TYR A 590 -18.62 -5.68 -8.41
C TYR A 590 -17.88 -7.01 -8.35
N LEU A 591 -17.90 -7.76 -9.45
CA LEU A 591 -16.97 -8.87 -9.68
C LEU A 591 -15.96 -8.43 -10.74
N ILE A 592 -14.67 -8.51 -10.42
CA ILE A 592 -13.59 -7.95 -11.23
C ILE A 592 -12.51 -9.02 -11.44
N ASN A 593 -12.02 -9.17 -12.68
CA ASN A 593 -10.88 -10.03 -12.94
C ASN A 593 -9.64 -9.53 -12.19
N LEU A 594 -8.85 -10.44 -11.62
CA LEU A 594 -7.61 -10.09 -10.92
C LEU A 594 -6.65 -9.28 -11.81
N GLU A 595 -6.56 -9.63 -13.10
CA GLU A 595 -5.74 -8.92 -14.09
C GLU A 595 -6.24 -7.50 -14.38
N THR A 596 -7.54 -7.25 -14.27
CA THR A 596 -8.12 -5.92 -14.47
C THR A 596 -7.62 -4.91 -13.43
N PHE A 597 -7.36 -5.36 -12.19
CA PHE A 597 -6.73 -4.48 -11.20
C PHE A 597 -5.36 -4.00 -11.65
N GLN A 598 -4.56 -4.87 -12.27
CA GLN A 598 -3.23 -4.47 -12.77
C GLN A 598 -3.32 -3.51 -13.95
N LYS A 599 -4.31 -3.68 -14.84
CA LYS A 599 -4.52 -2.79 -15.99
C LYS A 599 -4.87 -1.36 -15.56
N ILE A 600 -5.62 -1.21 -14.46
CA ILE A 600 -6.09 0.10 -13.99
C ILE A 600 -5.14 0.75 -12.98
N LYS A 601 -4.26 0.00 -12.30
CA LYS A 601 -3.50 0.47 -11.12
C LYS A 601 -2.72 1.78 -11.32
N ASP A 602 -2.24 2.03 -12.53
CA ASP A 602 -1.42 3.20 -12.89
C ASP A 602 -2.21 4.26 -13.68
N ILE A 603 -3.50 4.05 -13.92
CA ILE A 603 -4.37 5.01 -14.59
C ILE A 603 -4.79 6.09 -13.59
N GLU A 604 -4.66 7.35 -14.00
CA GLU A 604 -5.15 8.48 -13.23
C GLU A 604 -6.68 8.58 -13.33
N LEU A 605 -7.36 8.07 -12.30
CA LEU A 605 -8.82 8.12 -12.23
C LEU A 605 -9.33 9.54 -11.98
N LYS A 606 -10.43 9.88 -12.68
CA LYS A 606 -11.26 11.05 -12.39
C LYS A 606 -11.65 11.09 -10.91
N TYR A 607 -11.71 12.29 -10.38
CA TYR A 607 -12.05 12.57 -9.00
C TYR A 607 -13.04 13.73 -8.92
N GLN A 608 -13.73 13.83 -7.79
CA GLN A 608 -14.64 14.94 -7.50
C GLN A 608 -14.40 15.46 -6.08
N PHE A 609 -14.75 16.72 -5.84
CA PHE A 609 -14.72 17.28 -4.49
C PHE A 609 -16.06 17.12 -3.80
N VAL A 610 -16.04 16.51 -2.62
CA VAL A 610 -17.24 16.28 -1.80
C VAL A 610 -17.16 17.14 -0.55
N LYS A 611 -18.19 17.96 -0.32
CA LYS A 611 -18.35 18.74 0.92
C LYS A 611 -18.78 17.82 2.07
N LYS A 612 -18.07 17.85 3.20
CA LYS A 612 -18.38 17.10 4.42
C LYS A 612 -18.22 17.96 5.65
N ARG A 613 -18.93 17.61 6.72
CA ARG A 613 -18.70 18.16 8.06
C ARG A 613 -17.40 17.59 8.63
N VAL A 614 -16.59 18.45 9.20
CA VAL A 614 -15.28 18.15 9.80
C VAL A 614 -15.21 18.84 11.15
N LYS A 615 -14.72 18.14 12.18
CA LYS A 615 -14.49 18.71 13.50
C LYS A 615 -13.07 19.28 13.58
N ASN A 616 -12.96 20.55 13.96
CA ASN A 616 -11.71 21.26 14.23
C ASN A 616 -11.91 22.19 15.44
N GLY A 617 -12.10 21.62 16.63
CA GLY A 617 -12.64 22.34 17.80
C GLY A 617 -14.12 22.76 17.69
N SER A 618 -14.61 23.00 16.47
CA SER A 618 -16.02 23.23 16.12
C SER A 618 -16.40 22.45 14.85
N ASP A 619 -17.71 22.31 14.60
CA ASP A 619 -18.22 21.68 13.36
C ASP A 619 -18.15 22.68 12.19
N ILE A 620 -17.23 22.44 11.27
CA ILE A 620 -17.05 23.23 10.05
C ILE A 620 -17.30 22.37 8.80
N PHE A 621 -17.43 23.03 7.64
CA PHE A 621 -17.46 22.33 6.36
C PHE A 621 -16.07 22.33 5.72
N GLY A 622 -15.67 21.16 5.21
CA GLY A 622 -14.48 20.98 4.41
C GLY A 622 -14.77 20.19 3.14
N PHE A 623 -13.91 20.34 2.15
CA PHE A 623 -13.94 19.60 0.89
C PHE A 623 -12.87 18.54 0.88
N LYS A 624 -13.13 17.42 0.23
CA LYS A 624 -12.10 16.42 -0.05
C LYS A 624 -12.26 15.83 -1.44
N ALA A 625 -11.12 15.53 -2.07
CA ALA A 625 -11.09 14.79 -3.32
C ALA A 625 -11.45 13.31 -3.06
N GLU A 626 -12.41 12.79 -3.78
CA GLU A 626 -12.78 11.37 -3.79
C GLU A 626 -12.74 10.83 -5.23
N SER A 627 -12.13 9.66 -5.41
CA SER A 627 -12.23 8.86 -6.63
C SER A 627 -13.10 7.62 -6.40
N PHE A 628 -13.82 7.18 -7.42
CA PHE A 628 -14.65 5.98 -7.32
C PHE A 628 -14.12 4.82 -8.12
N ILE A 629 -14.33 3.61 -7.62
CA ILE A 629 -13.95 2.35 -8.26
C ILE A 629 -14.51 2.24 -9.68
N PHE A 630 -15.72 2.73 -9.92
CA PHE A 630 -16.36 2.64 -11.23
C PHE A 630 -15.77 3.58 -12.28
N GLU A 631 -15.02 4.61 -11.91
CA GLU A 631 -14.30 5.45 -12.87
C GLU A 631 -13.20 4.63 -13.58
N GLY A 632 -12.67 3.60 -12.93
CA GLY A 632 -11.73 2.67 -13.56
C GLY A 632 -12.33 1.82 -14.68
N PHE A 633 -13.65 1.67 -14.72
CA PHE A 633 -14.32 0.77 -15.68
C PHE A 633 -14.36 1.34 -17.10
N GLU A 634 -14.16 2.65 -17.29
CA GLU A 634 -14.09 3.27 -18.63
C GLU A 634 -12.88 2.79 -19.44
N TYR A 635 -11.84 2.35 -18.74
CA TYR A 635 -10.54 1.96 -19.30
C TYR A 635 -10.42 0.47 -19.61
N ILE A 636 -11.51 -0.29 -19.47
CA ILE A 636 -11.50 -1.75 -19.65
C ILE A 636 -12.39 -2.20 -20.80
N GLY A 637 -12.16 -3.42 -21.26
CA GLY A 637 -12.85 -4.00 -22.40
C GLY A 637 -14.32 -4.32 -22.10
N LYS A 638 -14.57 -5.37 -21.31
CA LYS A 638 -15.91 -5.96 -21.20
C LYS A 638 -16.56 -5.74 -19.83
N VAL A 639 -17.24 -4.60 -19.66
CA VAL A 639 -18.13 -4.32 -18.50
C VAL A 639 -19.52 -4.89 -18.79
N ASN A 640 -20.13 -5.59 -17.83
CA ASN A 640 -21.55 -6.01 -17.90
C ASN A 640 -22.31 -5.58 -16.64
N THR A 641 -23.64 -5.54 -16.72
CA THR A 641 -24.53 -5.40 -15.56
C THR A 641 -25.32 -6.67 -15.35
N MET A 642 -25.53 -7.03 -14.09
CA MET A 642 -26.43 -8.12 -13.69
C MET A 642 -27.48 -7.56 -12.72
N LEU A 643 -28.75 -7.73 -13.07
CA LEU A 643 -29.88 -7.29 -12.25
C LEU A 643 -30.09 -8.23 -11.06
N ALA A 644 -30.09 -7.65 -9.86
CA ALA A 644 -30.43 -8.32 -8.61
C ALA A 644 -31.84 -7.98 -8.14
N ASP A 645 -32.47 -8.90 -7.40
CA ASP A 645 -33.76 -8.67 -6.76
C ASP A 645 -33.59 -7.83 -5.48
N PHE A 646 -34.11 -6.61 -5.50
CA PHE A 646 -33.85 -5.56 -4.51
C PHE A 646 -34.11 -6.03 -3.07
N ASP A 647 -35.30 -6.61 -2.82
CA ASP A 647 -35.81 -6.83 -1.46
C ASP A 647 -35.04 -7.91 -0.68
N ASN A 648 -34.31 -8.79 -1.37
CA ASN A 648 -33.49 -9.84 -0.76
C ASN A 648 -31.99 -9.52 -0.75
N PHE A 649 -31.57 -8.39 -1.34
CA PHE A 649 -30.17 -8.16 -1.67
C PHE A 649 -29.63 -6.83 -1.15
N TYR A 650 -30.44 -5.77 -1.11
CA TYR A 650 -29.92 -4.41 -0.99
C TYR A 650 -30.57 -3.60 0.12
N ALA A 651 -29.88 -3.49 1.26
CA ALA A 651 -30.26 -2.58 2.35
C ALA A 651 -29.00 -1.97 2.99
N PRO A 652 -28.37 -0.97 2.35
CA PRO A 652 -27.19 -0.31 2.90
C PRO A 652 -27.54 0.57 4.11
N LEU A 653 -26.79 0.42 5.20
CA LEU A 653 -26.89 1.22 6.41
C LEU A 653 -26.35 2.62 6.14
N LYS A 654 -27.22 3.61 5.96
CA LYS A 654 -26.86 5.02 5.71
C LYS A 654 -27.17 5.94 6.89
N ASP A 655 -28.29 5.68 7.57
CA ASP A 655 -28.86 6.49 8.66
C ASP A 655 -29.81 5.64 9.54
N LYS A 656 -30.45 6.27 10.53
CA LYS A 656 -31.39 5.60 11.46
C LYS A 656 -32.59 4.97 10.76
N THR A 657 -33.11 5.57 9.68
CA THR A 657 -34.26 5.04 8.94
C THR A 657 -33.88 3.74 8.22
N SER A 658 -32.69 3.70 7.62
CA SER A 658 -32.19 2.47 6.99
C SER A 658 -31.98 1.33 8.00
N LEU A 659 -31.62 1.63 9.25
CA LEU A 659 -31.40 0.64 10.30
C LEU A 659 -32.66 -0.19 10.57
N GLN A 660 -33.81 0.45 10.77
CA GLN A 660 -35.08 -0.24 11.04
C GLN A 660 -35.47 -1.19 9.91
N ASN A 661 -35.28 -0.77 8.66
CA ASN A 661 -35.56 -1.61 7.50
C ASN A 661 -34.62 -2.82 7.43
N ILE A 662 -33.32 -2.63 7.71
CA ILE A 662 -32.33 -3.70 7.73
C ILE A 662 -32.69 -4.73 8.80
N GLU A 663 -33.04 -4.29 10.01
CA GLU A 663 -33.41 -5.19 11.11
C GLU A 663 -34.62 -6.05 10.75
N LYS A 664 -35.65 -5.43 10.14
CA LYS A 664 -36.81 -6.15 9.61
C LYS A 664 -36.42 -7.22 8.59
N LEU A 665 -35.58 -6.87 7.61
CA LEU A 665 -35.18 -7.80 6.54
C LEU A 665 -34.28 -8.95 7.06
N LEU A 666 -33.36 -8.67 7.99
CA LEU A 666 -32.52 -9.70 8.61
C LEU A 666 -33.32 -10.67 9.48
N LEU A 667 -34.37 -10.19 10.16
CA LEU A 667 -35.28 -11.06 10.91
C LEU A 667 -36.06 -11.99 9.97
N LEU A 668 -36.53 -11.47 8.84
CA LEU A 668 -37.20 -12.26 7.81
C LEU A 668 -36.28 -13.36 7.25
N GLU A 669 -35.03 -13.03 6.91
CA GLU A 669 -34.02 -14.00 6.41
C GLU A 669 -33.79 -15.17 7.38
N LYS A 670 -33.79 -14.90 8.69
CA LYS A 670 -33.67 -15.94 9.73
C LYS A 670 -34.91 -16.84 9.79
N THR A 671 -36.11 -16.27 9.71
CA THR A 671 -37.36 -17.05 9.73
C THR A 671 -37.48 -17.97 8.51
N THR A 672 -37.15 -17.50 7.30
CA THR A 672 -37.17 -18.36 6.10
C THR A 672 -36.10 -19.45 6.17
N SER A 673 -34.91 -19.15 6.71
CA SER A 673 -33.84 -20.14 6.86
C SER A 673 -34.15 -21.23 7.89
N ASN A 674 -34.93 -20.92 8.92
CA ASN A 674 -35.37 -21.89 9.94
C ASN A 674 -36.59 -22.73 9.49
N VAL A 675 -37.35 -22.27 8.50
CA VAL A 675 -38.47 -23.04 7.92
C VAL A 675 -38.00 -23.99 6.81
N LEU A 676 -36.83 -23.71 6.21
CA LEU A 676 -36.20 -24.53 5.16
C LEU A 676 -35.16 -25.54 5.66
N LYS A 677 -34.83 -25.51 6.96
CA LYS A 677 -34.05 -26.53 7.68
C LYS A 677 -34.99 -27.43 8.44
#